data_AF-A0A2P2M5Q4-F1
#
_entry.id   AF-A0A2P2M5Q4-F1
#
_cell.length_a   1.000
_cell.length_b   1.000
_cell.length_c   1.000
_cell.angle_alpha   90.00
_cell.angle_beta   90.00
_cell.angle_gamma   90.00
#
_symmetry.space_group_name_H-M   'P 1'
#
loop_
_entity.id
_entity.type
_entity.pdbx_description
1 polymer ?
#
loop_
_entity_poly.entity_id
_entity_poly.type
_entity_poly.pdbx_seq_one_letter_code
_entity_poly.pdbx_strand_id
1 'polypeptide(L)'
;MSVPLWCDYLNYVQENDPSVSGCSADGISKLRNLFERALTAAGLHVSEGSQIWEAYREFEQAILLTIDETDIKAREAQIQQIRSLFQRQLSVPLENLRPTLLSFKAWEVKHGNVLDALSGDLDGISSHVASAYQKAMEMYIVRVHHEEQISRKDVSDTEKFQNFMNYLKFEKSEGDPARVQVLNERAITDFPVSSDLWLGYTQYLDKTLKVGNVIQDVYSRATKNCPWVGELWVQHLLSLERNRASEEVISAVFEKSLTCSFTTFEEYLELFLTRIDGLRRRILSSGEVEGVLDYSLVRETFKYASDYLSSHLKNSDGLLNLHAYWARLELSLGKDLVTARGVWESLLKISGSMLEAWQGYIAMEIELGHTSEARSIYKRCYSKRFAGTGSEDICRAWLRFERQFGTLEDFDHAVQKVTPRLEELQLYRTQQESKTFAGAMDQRENTIKKISREKRKGGLDTTAEQSPAKRQKQIAQNQNKGYEKDKNDLQIPAEVNAAVEATDKVEQRDITHGKQTKDTEGGKLQEYTDQCTAFISNLHLKTNYDDLRRFFGDVGVVSIRILHDKFTGKSRGLAYVDFSDDEHLAAAVAKNKQMLLGKRLSIARSDPKRNKKSSQSAPKERAHTGDQSGSNGGSASKRSVEISKSREPQNPHAVVRMRDGTAQLKGKTAFLPRNVRPNKPKAADEGDDKPKSNEEFRKLFISD
;
A
#
# COMPACT_ATOMS: atom_id res chain seq x y z
N MET A 1 -13.14 -23.00 20.80
CA MET A 1 -13.94 -22.75 22.02
C MET A 1 -13.00 -22.85 23.20
N SER A 2 -13.14 -21.99 24.20
CA SER A 2 -12.34 -22.02 25.43
C SER A 2 -12.70 -23.23 26.30
N VAL A 3 -11.87 -23.58 27.28
CA VAL A 3 -12.16 -24.68 28.20
C VAL A 3 -13.44 -24.45 29.01
N PRO A 4 -13.69 -23.27 29.63
CA PRO A 4 -14.94 -23.05 30.37
C PRO A 4 -16.18 -23.26 29.51
N LEU A 5 -16.18 -22.79 28.25
CA LEU A 5 -17.31 -22.96 27.33
C LEU A 5 -17.54 -24.43 26.95
N TRP A 6 -16.48 -25.26 26.90
CA TRP A 6 -16.64 -26.70 26.74
C TRP A 6 -17.27 -27.34 27.98
N CYS A 7 -16.82 -26.97 29.18
CA CYS A 7 -17.40 -27.45 30.44
C CYS A 7 -18.88 -27.06 30.57
N ASP A 8 -19.23 -25.80 30.31
CA ASP A 8 -20.61 -25.31 30.30
C ASP A 8 -21.49 -26.07 29.29
N TYR A 9 -20.96 -26.35 28.09
CA TYR A 9 -21.69 -27.11 27.07
C TYR A 9 -21.86 -28.59 27.43
N LEU A 10 -20.85 -29.22 28.05
CA LEU A 10 -20.92 -30.59 28.55
C LEU A 10 -21.97 -30.71 29.66
N ASN A 11 -21.94 -29.80 30.64
CA ASN A 11 -22.93 -29.72 31.72
C ASN A 11 -24.35 -29.50 31.16
N TYR A 12 -24.51 -28.55 30.23
CA TYR A 12 -25.79 -28.29 29.57
C TYR A 12 -26.37 -29.53 28.87
N VAL A 13 -25.54 -30.27 28.11
CA VAL A 13 -25.97 -31.51 27.44
C VAL A 13 -26.34 -32.60 28.45
N GLN A 14 -25.58 -32.72 29.55
CA GLN A 14 -25.85 -33.69 30.62
C GLN A 14 -27.16 -33.40 31.36
N GLU A 15 -27.50 -32.13 31.58
CA GLU A 15 -28.74 -31.71 32.23
C GLU A 15 -29.97 -31.77 31.31
N ASN A 16 -29.83 -31.39 30.03
CA ASN A 16 -30.96 -31.09 29.16
C ASN A 16 -31.28 -32.18 28.12
N ASP A 17 -30.38 -33.12 27.82
CA ASP A 17 -30.67 -34.25 26.94
C ASP A 17 -31.35 -35.40 27.73
N PRO A 18 -32.62 -35.77 27.45
CA PRO A 18 -33.32 -36.84 28.16
C PRO A 18 -32.68 -38.21 27.98
N SER A 19 -31.97 -38.43 26.86
CA SER A 19 -31.27 -39.70 26.59
C SER A 19 -29.99 -39.83 27.42
N VAL A 20 -29.37 -38.71 27.79
CA VAL A 20 -28.15 -38.65 28.62
C VAL A 20 -28.51 -38.70 30.11
N SER A 21 -29.44 -37.85 30.55
CA SER A 21 -29.93 -37.84 31.95
C SER A 21 -30.64 -39.14 32.34
N GLY A 22 -31.30 -39.82 31.40
CA GLY A 22 -31.85 -41.16 31.58
C GLY A 22 -30.82 -42.31 31.45
N CYS A 23 -29.51 -42.01 31.35
CA CYS A 23 -28.42 -42.98 31.21
C CYS A 23 -28.63 -44.04 30.11
N SER A 24 -29.28 -43.67 29.01
CA SER A 24 -29.47 -44.60 27.88
C SER A 24 -28.14 -44.91 27.18
N ALA A 25 -27.99 -46.11 26.63
CA ALA A 25 -26.75 -46.50 25.94
C ALA A 25 -26.36 -45.55 24.79
N ASP A 26 -27.34 -45.05 24.04
CA ASP A 26 -27.15 -44.05 22.98
C ASP A 26 -26.74 -42.67 23.54
N GLY A 27 -27.38 -42.22 24.64
CA GLY A 27 -27.00 -41.00 25.34
C GLY A 27 -25.57 -41.05 25.90
N ILE A 28 -25.18 -42.16 26.53
CA ILE A 28 -23.82 -42.39 27.01
C ILE A 28 -22.82 -42.34 25.85
N SER A 29 -23.12 -43.00 24.72
CA SER A 29 -22.27 -42.96 23.52
C SER A 29 -22.16 -41.55 22.92
N LYS A 30 -23.24 -40.77 22.88
CA LYS A 30 -23.22 -39.36 22.45
C LYS A 30 -22.34 -38.49 23.34
N LEU A 31 -22.50 -38.59 24.66
CA LEU A 31 -21.74 -37.78 25.60
C LEU A 31 -20.25 -38.18 25.64
N ARG A 32 -19.90 -39.48 25.54
CA ARG A 32 -18.51 -39.93 25.32
C ARG A 32 -17.90 -39.31 24.07
N ASN A 33 -18.59 -39.36 22.93
CA ASN A 33 -18.13 -38.72 21.69
C ASN A 33 -17.98 -37.20 21.84
N LEU A 34 -18.80 -36.55 22.66
CA LEU A 34 -18.68 -35.12 22.95
C LEU A 34 -17.47 -34.80 23.83
N PHE A 35 -17.21 -35.60 24.88
CA PHE A 35 -15.99 -35.49 25.69
C PHE A 35 -14.72 -35.70 24.85
N GLU A 36 -14.67 -36.71 23.96
CA GLU A 36 -13.52 -36.94 23.08
C GLU A 36 -13.29 -35.76 22.10
N ARG A 37 -14.36 -35.10 21.63
CA ARG A 37 -14.25 -33.85 20.85
C ARG A 37 -13.70 -32.70 21.70
N ALA A 38 -14.14 -32.55 22.94
CA ALA A 38 -13.63 -31.54 23.86
C ALA A 38 -12.15 -31.77 24.20
N LEU A 39 -11.74 -33.02 24.46
CA LEU A 39 -10.35 -33.42 24.67
C LEU A 39 -9.48 -33.16 23.43
N THR A 40 -9.98 -33.46 22.23
CA THR A 40 -9.26 -33.18 20.97
C THR A 40 -9.07 -31.67 20.76
N ALA A 41 -10.06 -30.85 21.14
CA ALA A 41 -10.02 -29.41 20.95
C ALA A 41 -9.21 -28.64 22.02
N ALA A 42 -9.22 -29.10 23.28
CA ALA A 42 -8.66 -28.35 24.40
C ALA A 42 -8.02 -29.21 25.52
N GLY A 43 -8.04 -30.54 25.43
CA GLY A 43 -7.47 -31.44 26.45
C GLY A 43 -5.94 -31.38 26.61
N LEU A 44 -5.23 -30.72 25.68
CA LEU A 44 -3.78 -30.44 25.76
C LEU A 44 -3.45 -29.07 26.37
N HIS A 45 -4.46 -28.30 26.79
CA HIS A 45 -4.30 -26.98 27.41
C HIS A 45 -3.67 -27.13 28.81
N VAL A 46 -2.46 -26.59 29.00
CA VAL A 46 -1.59 -26.95 30.14
C VAL A 46 -2.20 -26.64 31.51
N SER A 47 -2.79 -25.44 31.70
CA SER A 47 -3.45 -25.07 32.95
C SER A 47 -4.89 -25.61 33.03
N GLU A 48 -5.77 -25.11 32.16
CA GLU A 48 -7.22 -25.38 32.22
C GLU A 48 -7.67 -26.76 31.72
N GLY A 49 -6.91 -27.44 30.84
CA GLY A 49 -7.36 -28.67 30.18
C GLY A 49 -7.66 -29.82 31.14
N SER A 50 -7.06 -29.78 32.32
CA SER A 50 -7.38 -30.57 33.52
C SER A 50 -8.88 -30.72 33.79
N GLN A 51 -9.65 -29.63 33.65
CA GLN A 51 -11.08 -29.56 33.97
C GLN A 51 -11.92 -30.49 33.07
N ILE A 52 -11.59 -30.57 31.77
CA ILE A 52 -12.30 -31.44 30.81
C ILE A 52 -12.01 -32.91 31.12
N TRP A 53 -10.76 -33.24 31.48
CA TRP A 53 -10.39 -34.58 31.92
C TRP A 53 -11.12 -34.95 33.22
N GLU A 54 -11.23 -34.02 34.18
CA GLU A 54 -11.92 -34.22 35.46
C GLU A 54 -13.40 -34.48 35.27
N ALA A 55 -14.11 -33.61 34.54
CA ALA A 55 -15.52 -33.80 34.21
C ALA A 55 -15.79 -35.15 33.49
N TYR A 56 -14.90 -35.57 32.57
CA TYR A 56 -15.05 -36.86 31.90
C TYR A 56 -14.82 -38.05 32.86
N ARG A 57 -13.85 -37.96 33.79
CA ARG A 57 -13.65 -38.99 34.82
C ARG A 57 -14.83 -39.07 35.79
N GLU A 58 -15.38 -37.93 36.20
CA GLU A 58 -16.57 -37.86 37.07
C GLU A 58 -17.79 -38.48 36.39
N PHE A 59 -18.02 -38.18 35.11
CA PHE A 59 -19.08 -38.80 34.30
C PHE A 59 -18.94 -40.33 34.22
N GLU A 60 -17.74 -40.84 33.90
CA GLU A 60 -17.52 -42.30 33.80
C GLU A 60 -17.58 -42.99 35.17
N GLN A 61 -17.20 -42.31 36.26
CA GLN A 61 -17.40 -42.79 37.63
C GLN A 61 -18.88 -42.79 38.04
N ALA A 62 -19.66 -41.81 37.61
CA ALA A 62 -21.11 -41.79 37.83
C ALA A 62 -21.78 -42.98 37.13
N ILE A 63 -21.40 -43.29 35.89
CA ILE A 63 -21.87 -44.49 35.17
C ILE A 63 -21.54 -45.76 35.98
N LEU A 64 -20.32 -45.89 36.51
CA LEU A 64 -19.92 -47.06 37.31
C LEU A 64 -20.81 -47.30 38.55
N LEU A 65 -21.41 -46.23 39.11
CA LEU A 65 -22.36 -46.33 40.23
C LEU A 65 -23.78 -46.71 39.80
N THR A 66 -24.13 -46.58 38.51
CA THR A 66 -25.44 -46.95 37.95
C THR A 66 -25.52 -48.39 37.44
N ILE A 67 -24.37 -49.05 37.24
CA ILE A 67 -24.29 -50.46 36.82
C ILE A 67 -24.67 -51.35 38.01
N ASP A 68 -25.54 -52.35 37.78
CA ASP A 68 -25.91 -53.33 38.80
C ASP A 68 -24.69 -54.10 39.32
N GLU A 69 -24.62 -54.32 40.63
CA GLU A 69 -23.49 -54.99 41.26
C GLU A 69 -23.34 -56.45 40.83
N THR A 70 -24.39 -57.06 40.28
CA THR A 70 -24.36 -58.43 39.76
C THR A 70 -23.71 -58.55 38.38
N ASP A 71 -23.66 -57.49 37.57
CA ASP A 71 -22.98 -57.49 36.26
C ASP A 71 -21.49 -57.15 36.41
N ILE A 72 -20.75 -58.13 36.92
CA ILE A 72 -19.29 -58.08 37.08
C ILE A 72 -18.60 -57.70 35.76
N LYS A 73 -19.10 -58.16 34.61
CA LYS A 73 -18.46 -57.92 33.30
C LYS A 73 -18.61 -56.47 32.84
N ALA A 74 -19.81 -55.89 32.96
CA ALA A 74 -20.02 -54.48 32.66
C ALA A 74 -19.22 -53.59 33.63
N ARG A 75 -19.18 -53.96 34.91
CA ARG A 75 -18.42 -53.24 35.95
C ARG A 75 -16.91 -53.28 35.68
N GLU A 76 -16.34 -54.43 35.33
CA GLU A 76 -14.93 -54.57 34.94
C GLU A 76 -14.58 -53.77 33.68
N ALA A 77 -15.43 -53.81 32.65
CA ALA A 77 -15.23 -53.03 31.44
C ALA A 77 -15.24 -51.51 31.72
N GLN A 78 -16.16 -51.04 32.56
CA GLN A 78 -16.26 -49.65 32.96
C GLN A 78 -15.07 -49.20 33.85
N ILE A 79 -14.61 -50.05 34.77
CA ILE A 79 -13.36 -49.84 35.53
C ILE A 79 -12.17 -49.71 34.57
N GLN A 80 -12.06 -50.58 33.56
CA GLN A 80 -10.98 -50.52 32.59
C GLN A 80 -11.02 -49.25 31.72
N GLN A 81 -12.22 -48.73 31.40
CA GLN A 81 -12.41 -47.45 30.72
C GLN A 81 -11.90 -46.28 31.58
N ILE A 82 -12.27 -46.20 32.86
CA ILE A 82 -11.80 -45.18 33.80
C ILE A 82 -10.28 -45.25 33.99
N ARG A 83 -9.73 -46.46 34.12
CA ARG A 83 -8.27 -46.71 34.16
C ARG A 83 -7.58 -46.18 32.91
N SER A 84 -8.14 -46.43 31.73
CA SER A 84 -7.61 -45.91 30.46
C SER A 84 -7.62 -44.37 30.43
N LEU A 85 -8.67 -43.72 30.93
CA LEU A 85 -8.73 -42.25 31.02
C LEU A 85 -7.67 -41.67 31.95
N PHE A 86 -7.44 -42.27 33.13
CA PHE A 86 -6.34 -41.87 34.01
C PHE A 86 -4.98 -42.02 33.33
N GLN A 87 -4.72 -43.17 32.68
CA GLN A 87 -3.46 -43.41 31.97
C GLN A 87 -3.24 -42.43 30.81
N ARG A 88 -4.30 -42.09 30.06
CA ARG A 88 -4.28 -41.07 29.02
C ARG A 88 -3.95 -39.69 29.61
N GLN A 89 -4.66 -39.24 30.63
CA GLN A 89 -4.41 -37.94 31.27
C GLN A 89 -2.99 -37.83 31.85
N LEU A 90 -2.50 -38.87 32.52
CA LEU A 90 -1.13 -38.91 33.10
C LEU A 90 -0.02 -38.80 32.05
N SER A 91 -0.32 -39.03 30.76
CA SER A 91 0.63 -38.84 29.65
C SER A 91 0.61 -37.44 29.03
N VAL A 92 -0.28 -36.54 29.49
CA VAL A 92 -0.41 -35.16 29.00
C VAL A 92 0.26 -34.17 29.97
N PRO A 93 1.07 -33.21 29.50
CA PRO A 93 1.69 -32.19 30.37
C PRO A 93 0.64 -31.18 30.87
N LEU A 94 0.03 -31.47 32.02
CA LEU A 94 -0.97 -30.63 32.71
C LEU A 94 -0.47 -30.16 34.08
N GLU A 95 -0.97 -29.02 34.54
CA GLU A 95 -0.67 -28.43 35.86
C GLU A 95 -1.03 -29.37 37.03
N ASN A 96 -2.15 -30.09 36.93
CA ASN A 96 -2.66 -30.99 37.96
C ASN A 96 -2.07 -32.43 37.91
N LEU A 97 -0.94 -32.66 37.22
CA LEU A 97 -0.33 -33.99 37.06
C LEU A 97 -0.07 -34.71 38.40
N ARG A 98 0.48 -34.01 39.40
CA ARG A 98 0.77 -34.59 40.73
C ARG A 98 -0.51 -34.98 41.50
N PRO A 99 -1.51 -34.09 41.69
CA PRO A 99 -2.82 -34.49 42.23
C PRO A 99 -3.48 -35.64 41.46
N THR A 100 -3.37 -35.64 40.13
CA THR A 100 -3.93 -36.71 39.28
C THR A 100 -3.28 -38.06 39.61
N LEU A 101 -1.95 -38.12 39.76
CA LEU A 101 -1.25 -39.36 40.13
C LEU A 101 -1.71 -39.92 41.49
N LEU A 102 -1.85 -39.06 42.50
CA LEU A 102 -2.36 -39.45 43.82
C LEU A 102 -3.80 -39.97 43.73
N SER A 103 -4.67 -39.28 42.96
CA SER A 103 -6.05 -39.70 42.75
C SER A 103 -6.14 -41.05 42.01
N PHE A 104 -5.24 -41.31 41.05
CA PHE A 104 -5.15 -42.57 40.34
C PHE A 104 -4.72 -43.71 41.27
N LYS A 105 -3.68 -43.52 42.09
CA LYS A 105 -3.27 -44.53 43.08
C LYS A 105 -4.39 -44.82 44.08
N ALA A 106 -5.03 -43.79 44.63
CA ALA A 106 -6.14 -43.94 45.56
C ALA A 106 -7.36 -44.65 44.93
N TRP A 107 -7.57 -44.48 43.62
CA TRP A 107 -8.61 -45.17 42.87
C TRP A 107 -8.25 -46.64 42.60
N GLU A 108 -7.02 -46.95 42.20
CA GLU A 108 -6.54 -48.34 42.03
C GLU A 108 -6.59 -49.14 43.34
N VAL A 109 -6.29 -48.50 44.49
CA VAL A 109 -6.44 -49.12 45.83
C VAL A 109 -7.89 -49.49 46.13
N LYS A 110 -8.85 -48.62 45.80
CA LYS A 110 -10.30 -48.92 45.95
C LYS A 110 -10.75 -50.10 45.09
N HIS A 111 -10.04 -50.41 44.00
CA HIS A 111 -10.33 -51.52 43.10
C HIS A 111 -9.37 -52.72 43.27
N GLY A 112 -8.68 -52.82 44.41
CA GLY A 112 -8.00 -54.04 44.86
C GLY A 112 -6.49 -54.11 44.58
N ASN A 113 -5.88 -53.07 44.00
CA ASN A 113 -4.44 -53.02 43.78
C ASN A 113 -3.69 -52.48 45.01
N VAL A 114 -2.63 -53.17 45.45
CA VAL A 114 -1.85 -52.75 46.62
C VAL A 114 -0.84 -51.67 46.22
N LEU A 115 -1.21 -50.40 46.39
CA LEU A 115 -0.37 -49.22 46.16
C LEU A 115 -0.35 -48.33 47.40
N ASP A 116 0.75 -47.61 47.63
CA ASP A 116 0.76 -46.49 48.59
C ASP A 116 0.05 -45.29 47.96
N ALA A 117 -1.19 -45.06 48.40
CA ALA A 117 -2.06 -43.98 47.93
C ALA A 117 -1.62 -42.57 48.35
N LEU A 118 -0.66 -42.43 49.28
CA LEU A 118 -0.23 -41.15 49.82
C LEU A 118 1.19 -40.75 49.36
N SER A 119 2.06 -41.71 49.04
CA SER A 119 3.36 -41.42 48.44
C SER A 119 3.23 -40.85 47.01
N GLY A 120 4.06 -39.85 46.69
CA GLY A 120 4.24 -39.31 45.34
C GLY A 120 5.22 -40.11 44.46
N ASP A 121 5.84 -41.17 44.99
CA ASP A 121 6.80 -42.01 44.28
C ASP A 121 6.10 -42.91 43.25
N LEU A 122 6.84 -43.45 42.28
CA LEU A 122 6.26 -44.26 41.19
C LEU A 122 6.12 -45.76 41.53
N ASP A 123 6.39 -46.14 42.78
CA ASP A 123 6.41 -47.52 43.23
C ASP A 123 5.04 -48.20 43.08
N GLY A 124 5.07 -49.44 42.57
CA GLY A 124 3.89 -50.27 42.29
C GLY A 124 3.13 -49.93 41.00
N ILE A 125 3.38 -48.78 40.36
CA ILE A 125 2.75 -48.41 39.10
C ILE A 125 3.43 -49.16 37.93
N SER A 126 2.65 -49.54 36.91
CA SER A 126 3.19 -50.12 35.68
C SER A 126 4.28 -49.23 35.05
N SER A 127 5.41 -49.83 34.70
CA SER A 127 6.58 -49.11 34.15
C SER A 127 6.26 -48.25 32.93
N HIS A 128 5.29 -48.65 32.11
CA HIS A 128 4.80 -47.87 30.97
C HIS A 128 4.13 -46.56 31.42
N VAL A 129 3.24 -46.63 32.43
CA VAL A 129 2.53 -45.46 32.97
C VAL A 129 3.48 -44.55 33.74
N ALA A 130 4.42 -45.13 34.51
CA ALA A 130 5.47 -44.38 35.19
C ALA A 130 6.37 -43.60 34.22
N SER A 131 6.79 -44.23 33.11
CA SER A 131 7.59 -43.59 32.06
C SER A 131 6.80 -42.50 31.32
N ALA A 132 5.53 -42.74 31.00
CA ALA A 132 4.66 -41.75 30.37
C ALA A 132 4.45 -40.52 31.27
N TYR A 133 4.20 -40.73 32.57
CA TYR A 133 4.08 -39.67 33.55
C TYR A 133 5.38 -38.87 33.73
N GLN A 134 6.53 -39.54 33.81
CA GLN A 134 7.82 -38.84 33.91
C GLN A 134 8.05 -37.93 32.69
N LYS A 135 7.81 -38.44 31.47
CA LYS A 135 7.91 -37.66 30.24
C LYS A 135 6.93 -36.48 30.23
N ALA A 136 5.68 -36.67 30.66
CA ALA A 136 4.68 -35.61 30.77
C ALA A 136 5.12 -34.52 31.78
N MET A 137 5.71 -34.92 32.91
CA MET A 137 6.24 -34.01 33.92
C MET A 137 7.45 -33.20 33.40
N GLU A 138 8.38 -33.84 32.68
CA GLU A 138 9.50 -33.16 32.01
C GLU A 138 9.00 -32.14 30.97
N MET A 139 8.02 -32.53 30.14
CA MET A 139 7.37 -31.65 29.17
C MET A 139 6.64 -30.47 29.84
N TYR A 140 6.02 -30.68 31.01
CA TYR A 140 5.36 -29.65 31.80
C TYR A 140 6.34 -28.65 32.40
N ILE A 141 7.47 -29.11 32.97
CA ILE A 141 8.48 -28.26 33.61
C ILE A 141 9.07 -27.22 32.64
N VAL A 142 9.25 -27.55 31.37
CA VAL A 142 9.74 -26.58 30.36
C VAL A 142 8.66 -25.53 30.01
N ARG A 143 7.36 -25.88 30.18
CA ARG A 143 6.21 -25.07 29.75
C ARG A 143 5.64 -24.18 30.85
N VAL A 144 5.77 -24.55 32.12
CA VAL A 144 5.24 -23.79 33.26
C VAL A 144 5.69 -22.32 33.25
N HIS A 145 6.95 -22.05 32.89
CA HIS A 145 7.46 -20.68 32.81
C HIS A 145 6.77 -19.82 31.73
N HIS A 146 6.39 -20.43 30.60
CA HIS A 146 5.64 -19.74 29.54
C HIS A 146 4.18 -19.52 29.94
N GLU A 147 3.56 -20.49 30.59
CA GLU A 147 2.19 -20.37 31.12
C GLU A 147 2.09 -19.29 32.21
N GLU A 148 3.09 -19.21 33.12
CA GLU A 148 3.22 -18.14 34.12
C GLU A 148 3.35 -16.76 33.46
N GLN A 149 4.14 -16.62 32.39
CA GLN A 149 4.31 -15.35 31.68
C GLN A 149 3.00 -14.86 31.02
N ILE A 150 2.13 -15.78 30.59
CA ILE A 150 0.85 -15.46 29.94
C ILE A 150 -0.28 -15.23 30.96
N SER A 151 -0.22 -15.90 32.11
CA SER A 151 -1.26 -15.85 33.15
C SER A 151 -1.14 -14.67 34.12
N ARG A 152 -0.05 -13.89 34.07
CA ARG A 152 0.15 -12.68 34.88
C ARG A 152 -0.85 -11.58 34.50
N LYS A 153 -1.68 -11.19 35.47
CA LYS A 153 -2.72 -10.16 35.30
C LYS A 153 -2.19 -8.72 35.22
N ASP A 154 -0.96 -8.48 35.67
CA ASP A 154 -0.35 -7.13 35.73
C ASP A 154 0.43 -6.75 34.44
N VAL A 155 0.41 -7.61 33.43
CA VAL A 155 1.18 -7.49 32.19
C VAL A 155 0.34 -6.80 31.11
N SER A 156 0.94 -5.89 30.33
CA SER A 156 0.20 -5.21 29.26
C SER A 156 -0.16 -6.15 28.10
N ASP A 157 -1.24 -5.86 27.37
CA ASP A 157 -1.68 -6.66 26.21
C ASP A 157 -0.55 -6.88 25.19
N THR A 158 0.27 -5.86 24.95
CA THR A 158 1.44 -5.93 24.06
C THR A 158 2.49 -6.94 24.54
N GLU A 159 2.76 -6.97 25.84
CA GLU A 159 3.71 -7.92 26.45
C GLU A 159 3.12 -9.33 26.51
N LYS A 160 1.83 -9.47 26.83
CA LYS A 160 1.10 -10.75 26.80
C LYS A 160 1.11 -11.35 25.39
N PHE A 161 0.86 -10.54 24.37
CA PHE A 161 1.00 -10.91 22.96
C PHE A 161 2.43 -11.37 22.63
N GLN A 162 3.45 -10.66 23.11
CA GLN A 162 4.84 -11.05 22.90
C GLN A 162 5.18 -12.38 23.58
N ASN A 163 4.67 -12.63 24.79
CA ASN A 163 4.81 -13.90 25.52
C ASN A 163 4.18 -15.07 24.75
N PHE A 164 2.95 -14.90 24.22
CA PHE A 164 2.33 -15.87 23.30
C PHE A 164 3.20 -16.12 22.06
N MET A 165 3.72 -15.07 21.43
CA MET A 165 4.56 -15.21 20.23
C MET A 165 5.89 -15.91 20.50
N ASN A 166 6.45 -15.79 21.70
CA ASN A 166 7.65 -16.55 22.10
C ASN A 166 7.31 -18.01 22.39
N TYR A 167 6.20 -18.28 23.08
CA TYR A 167 5.75 -19.64 23.37
C TYR A 167 5.35 -20.40 22.09
N LEU A 168 4.72 -19.71 21.14
CA LEU A 168 4.43 -20.24 19.79
C LEU A 168 5.69 -20.59 19.00
N LYS A 169 6.79 -19.82 19.14
CA LYS A 169 8.09 -20.18 18.55
C LYS A 169 8.67 -21.43 19.21
N PHE A 170 8.56 -21.55 20.53
CA PHE A 170 8.99 -22.73 21.29
C PHE A 170 8.23 -24.00 20.88
N GLU A 171 6.89 -24.01 20.93
CA GLU A 171 6.12 -25.20 20.53
C GLU A 171 6.31 -25.54 19.03
N LYS A 172 6.53 -24.53 18.16
CA LYS A 172 6.91 -24.76 16.74
C LYS A 172 8.30 -25.39 16.58
N SER A 173 9.24 -25.19 17.52
CA SER A 173 10.54 -25.88 17.52
C SER A 173 10.49 -27.30 18.12
N GLU A 174 9.57 -27.54 19.07
CA GLU A 174 9.30 -28.87 19.63
C GLU A 174 8.61 -29.79 18.61
N GLY A 175 7.81 -29.22 17.71
CA GLY A 175 7.30 -29.90 16.51
C GLY A 175 5.98 -30.66 16.69
N ASP A 176 5.30 -30.54 17.83
CA ASP A 176 3.98 -31.14 18.07
C ASP A 176 2.86 -30.28 17.43
N PRO A 177 2.18 -30.75 16.36
CA PRO A 177 1.20 -29.93 15.66
C PRO A 177 -0.08 -29.68 16.47
N ALA A 178 -0.49 -30.63 17.31
CA ALA A 178 -1.70 -30.50 18.11
C ALA A 178 -1.50 -29.44 19.21
N ARG A 179 -0.33 -29.42 19.83
CA ARG A 179 0.03 -28.38 20.81
C ARG A 179 0.16 -27.00 20.17
N VAL A 180 0.79 -26.91 19.00
CA VAL A 180 0.85 -25.65 18.25
C VAL A 180 -0.56 -25.18 17.87
N GLN A 181 -1.46 -26.07 17.44
CA GLN A 181 -2.86 -25.71 17.17
C GLN A 181 -3.56 -25.15 18.41
N VAL A 182 -3.53 -25.87 19.55
CA VAL A 182 -4.16 -25.42 20.81
C VAL A 182 -3.59 -24.07 21.26
N LEU A 183 -2.28 -23.85 21.15
CA LEU A 183 -1.68 -22.57 21.54
C LEU A 183 -2.04 -21.41 20.60
N ASN A 184 -2.18 -21.65 19.28
CA ASN A 184 -2.69 -20.63 18.36
C ASN A 184 -4.16 -20.30 18.64
N GLU A 185 -5.01 -21.29 18.87
CA GLU A 185 -6.43 -21.07 19.21
C GLU A 185 -6.60 -20.27 20.53
N ARG A 186 -5.73 -20.51 21.52
CA ARG A 186 -5.64 -19.69 22.75
C ARG A 186 -5.24 -18.24 22.43
N ALA A 187 -4.14 -18.05 21.70
CA ALA A 187 -3.65 -16.72 21.34
C ALA A 187 -4.66 -15.92 20.49
N ILE A 188 -5.38 -16.60 19.59
CA ILE A 188 -6.44 -16.01 18.76
C ILE A 188 -7.70 -15.67 19.57
N THR A 189 -7.98 -16.40 20.66
CA THR A 189 -9.10 -16.08 21.56
C THR A 189 -8.84 -14.75 22.30
N ASP A 190 -7.60 -14.52 22.73
CA ASP A 190 -7.18 -13.25 23.37
C ASP A 190 -6.96 -12.11 22.37
N PHE A 191 -6.42 -12.41 21.17
CA PHE A 191 -6.01 -11.43 20.17
C PHE A 191 -6.63 -11.69 18.77
N PRO A 192 -7.96 -11.75 18.64
CA PRO A 192 -8.63 -12.19 17.41
C PRO A 192 -8.38 -11.25 16.21
N VAL A 193 -8.03 -9.99 16.45
CA VAL A 193 -7.81 -8.94 15.44
C VAL A 193 -6.35 -8.89 14.93
N SER A 194 -5.45 -9.74 15.46
CA SER A 194 -4.05 -9.77 15.03
C SER A 194 -3.88 -10.46 13.68
N SER A 195 -3.51 -9.70 12.64
CA SER A 195 -3.11 -10.22 11.32
C SER A 195 -2.00 -11.27 11.42
N ASP A 196 -1.01 -10.99 12.27
CA ASP A 196 0.24 -11.74 12.34
C ASP A 196 0.03 -13.14 12.96
N LEU A 197 -0.90 -13.26 13.91
CA LEU A 197 -1.32 -14.57 14.45
C LEU A 197 -2.05 -15.37 13.39
N TRP A 198 -3.02 -14.77 12.68
CA TRP A 198 -3.76 -15.49 11.65
C TRP A 198 -2.86 -15.95 10.51
N LEU A 199 -2.01 -15.07 9.97
CA LEU A 199 -1.01 -15.42 8.95
C LEU A 199 -0.02 -16.48 9.45
N GLY A 200 0.51 -16.31 10.66
CA GLY A 200 1.44 -17.25 11.28
C GLY A 200 0.84 -18.61 11.65
N TYR A 201 -0.49 -18.70 11.78
CA TYR A 201 -1.23 -19.92 12.02
C TYR A 201 -1.62 -20.62 10.71
N THR A 202 -2.22 -19.89 9.76
CA THR A 202 -2.62 -20.44 8.45
C THR A 202 -1.42 -20.96 7.66
N GLN A 203 -0.33 -20.19 7.58
CA GLN A 203 0.92 -20.62 6.94
C GLN A 203 1.58 -21.83 7.63
N TYR A 204 1.33 -22.05 8.93
CA TYR A 204 1.81 -23.23 9.65
C TYR A 204 0.97 -24.46 9.27
N LEU A 205 -0.35 -24.35 9.24
CA LEU A 205 -1.25 -25.43 8.85
C LEU A 205 -1.01 -25.89 7.41
N ASP A 206 -0.93 -24.95 6.45
CA ASP A 206 -0.63 -25.25 5.03
C ASP A 206 0.67 -26.05 4.84
N LYS A 207 1.65 -25.89 5.73
CA LYS A 207 2.94 -26.59 5.70
C LYS A 207 2.90 -27.96 6.40
N THR A 208 2.05 -28.14 7.41
CA THR A 208 2.11 -29.28 8.35
C THR A 208 0.89 -30.19 8.26
N LEU A 209 -0.31 -29.64 8.46
CA LEU A 209 -1.58 -30.35 8.48
C LEU A 209 -2.32 -30.13 7.16
N LYS A 210 -1.99 -30.92 6.13
CA LYS A 210 -2.65 -30.90 4.80
C LYS A 210 -4.09 -31.46 4.81
N VAL A 211 -4.87 -31.12 5.83
CA VAL A 211 -6.26 -31.55 6.06
C VAL A 211 -7.18 -30.42 5.62
N GLY A 212 -7.73 -30.54 4.41
CA GLY A 212 -8.41 -29.45 3.71
C GLY A 212 -9.52 -28.77 4.52
N ASN A 213 -10.38 -29.54 5.20
CA ASN A 213 -11.51 -29.01 5.98
C ASN A 213 -11.04 -28.13 7.15
N VAL A 214 -10.03 -28.58 7.91
CA VAL A 214 -9.48 -27.84 9.06
C VAL A 214 -8.85 -26.54 8.59
N ILE A 215 -8.10 -26.58 7.48
CA ILE A 215 -7.53 -25.39 6.85
C ILE A 215 -8.64 -24.40 6.43
N GLN A 216 -9.69 -24.88 5.77
CA GLN A 216 -10.80 -24.06 5.28
C GLN A 216 -11.55 -23.36 6.44
N ASP A 217 -11.82 -24.07 7.53
CA ASP A 217 -12.49 -23.49 8.72
C ASP A 217 -11.61 -22.43 9.41
N VAL A 218 -10.29 -22.61 9.42
CA VAL A 218 -9.34 -21.62 9.95
C VAL A 218 -9.31 -20.37 9.05
N TYR A 219 -9.20 -20.51 7.73
CA TYR A 219 -9.26 -19.35 6.80
C TYR A 219 -10.63 -18.63 6.83
N SER A 220 -11.73 -19.37 6.96
CA SER A 220 -13.08 -18.80 7.12
C SER A 220 -13.21 -17.96 8.39
N ARG A 221 -12.50 -18.32 9.47
CA ARG A 221 -12.41 -17.50 10.69
C ARG A 221 -11.43 -16.34 10.54
N ALA A 222 -10.26 -16.55 9.93
CA ALA A 222 -9.26 -15.52 9.70
C ALA A 222 -9.82 -14.34 8.89
N THR A 223 -10.46 -14.64 7.76
CA THR A 223 -11.07 -13.63 6.87
C THR A 223 -12.29 -12.91 7.47
N LYS A 224 -12.96 -13.50 8.47
CA LYS A 224 -14.03 -12.84 9.23
C LYS A 224 -13.50 -11.88 10.29
N ASN A 225 -12.37 -12.21 10.94
CA ASN A 225 -11.79 -11.37 11.99
C ASN A 225 -10.89 -10.27 11.43
N CYS A 226 -10.12 -10.54 10.37
CA CYS A 226 -9.19 -9.62 9.74
C CYS A 226 -9.51 -9.40 8.24
N PRO A 227 -10.71 -8.91 7.86
CA PRO A 227 -11.12 -8.76 6.47
C PRO A 227 -10.28 -7.76 5.65
N TRP A 228 -9.61 -6.81 6.30
CA TRP A 228 -8.78 -5.76 5.65
C TRP A 228 -7.37 -6.21 5.23
N VAL A 229 -7.03 -7.50 5.35
CA VAL A 229 -5.70 -8.04 5.03
C VAL A 229 -5.77 -8.83 3.71
N GLY A 230 -5.31 -8.24 2.61
CA GLY A 230 -5.37 -8.88 1.28
C GLY A 230 -4.66 -10.23 1.22
N GLU A 231 -3.52 -10.37 1.92
CA GLU A 231 -2.73 -11.62 1.96
C GLU A 231 -3.53 -12.81 2.51
N LEU A 232 -4.38 -12.62 3.52
CA LEU A 232 -5.21 -13.70 4.07
C LEU A 232 -6.23 -14.22 3.05
N TRP A 233 -6.79 -13.33 2.22
CA TRP A 233 -7.71 -13.72 1.16
C TRP A 233 -6.99 -14.42 0.00
N VAL A 234 -5.80 -13.94 -0.40
CA VAL A 234 -4.95 -14.60 -1.40
C VAL A 234 -4.60 -16.02 -0.94
N GLN A 235 -4.12 -16.17 0.30
CA GLN A 235 -3.81 -17.48 0.87
C GLN A 235 -5.06 -18.38 0.98
N HIS A 236 -6.23 -17.82 1.31
CA HIS A 236 -7.49 -18.58 1.35
C HIS A 236 -7.91 -19.10 -0.03
N LEU A 237 -7.82 -18.28 -1.08
CA LEU A 237 -8.12 -18.71 -2.46
C LEU A 237 -7.17 -19.83 -2.91
N LEU A 238 -5.87 -19.71 -2.60
CA LEU A 238 -4.87 -20.73 -2.88
C LEU A 238 -5.10 -22.03 -2.09
N SER A 239 -5.60 -21.97 -0.84
CA SER A 239 -5.93 -23.18 -0.07
C SER A 239 -7.15 -23.91 -0.64
N LEU A 240 -8.18 -23.17 -1.08
CA LEU A 240 -9.34 -23.73 -1.78
C LEU A 240 -8.96 -24.38 -3.11
N GLU A 241 -8.04 -23.78 -3.88
CA GLU A 241 -7.52 -24.36 -5.12
C GLU A 241 -6.77 -25.68 -4.86
N ARG A 242 -5.89 -25.72 -3.84
CA ARG A 242 -5.17 -26.95 -3.44
C ARG A 242 -6.12 -28.07 -3.00
N ASN A 243 -7.22 -27.70 -2.33
CA ASN A 243 -8.28 -28.62 -1.93
C ASN A 243 -9.23 -29.01 -3.08
N ARG A 244 -9.01 -28.51 -4.31
CA ARG A 244 -9.86 -28.73 -5.49
C ARG A 244 -11.32 -28.34 -5.28
N ALA A 245 -11.56 -27.23 -4.58
CA ALA A 245 -12.91 -26.70 -4.35
C ALA A 245 -13.65 -26.39 -5.67
N SER A 246 -14.99 -26.41 -5.61
CA SER A 246 -15.82 -26.03 -6.76
C SER A 246 -15.56 -24.58 -7.16
N GLU A 247 -15.80 -24.28 -8.43
CA GLU A 247 -15.61 -22.93 -8.97
C GLU A 247 -16.52 -21.90 -8.30
N GLU A 248 -17.74 -22.30 -7.95
CA GLU A 248 -18.71 -21.52 -7.17
C GLU A 248 -18.16 -21.07 -5.82
N VAL A 249 -17.51 -21.98 -5.07
CA VAL A 249 -16.94 -21.66 -3.75
C VAL A 249 -15.76 -20.69 -3.86
N ILE A 250 -14.88 -20.90 -4.85
CA ILE A 250 -13.74 -20.01 -5.10
C ILE A 250 -14.24 -18.62 -5.53
N SER A 251 -15.23 -18.56 -6.43
CA SER A 251 -15.81 -17.30 -6.88
C SER A 251 -16.53 -16.56 -5.76
N ALA A 252 -17.31 -17.25 -4.91
CA ALA A 252 -18.00 -16.63 -3.78
C ALA A 252 -17.02 -16.03 -2.75
N VAL A 253 -15.88 -16.68 -2.50
CA VAL A 253 -14.83 -16.15 -1.61
C VAL A 253 -14.10 -14.97 -2.26
N PHE A 254 -13.89 -15.00 -3.58
CA PHE A 254 -13.29 -13.90 -4.34
C PHE A 254 -14.19 -12.66 -4.38
N GLU A 255 -15.47 -12.78 -4.75
CA GLU A 255 -16.40 -11.64 -4.72
C GLU A 255 -16.51 -11.05 -3.31
N LYS A 256 -16.51 -11.89 -2.28
CA LYS A 256 -16.49 -11.43 -0.89
C LYS A 256 -15.21 -10.67 -0.54
N SER A 257 -14.03 -11.06 -1.02
CA SER A 257 -12.80 -10.32 -0.76
C SER A 257 -12.82 -8.93 -1.40
N LEU A 258 -13.41 -8.78 -2.58
CA LEU A 258 -13.58 -7.48 -3.25
C LEU A 258 -14.52 -6.51 -2.49
N THR A 259 -15.43 -7.02 -1.65
CA THR A 259 -16.25 -6.17 -0.76
C THR A 259 -15.48 -5.64 0.45
N CYS A 260 -14.27 -6.13 0.72
CA CYS A 260 -13.46 -5.73 1.87
C CYS A 260 -12.58 -4.51 1.53
N SER A 261 -12.34 -3.66 2.52
CA SER A 261 -11.51 -2.45 2.37
C SER A 261 -10.04 -2.73 2.71
N PHE A 262 -9.24 -3.09 1.69
CA PHE A 262 -7.78 -3.23 1.84
C PHE A 262 -7.05 -1.88 1.93
N THR A 263 -5.79 -1.91 2.38
CA THR A 263 -5.00 -0.68 2.64
C THR A 263 -4.41 -0.07 1.37
N THR A 264 -4.13 -0.91 0.37
CA THR A 264 -3.50 -0.54 -0.90
C THR A 264 -4.29 -1.08 -2.10
N PHE A 265 -4.15 -0.47 -3.28
CA PHE A 265 -4.80 -0.98 -4.49
C PHE A 265 -4.06 -2.19 -5.08
N GLU A 266 -2.78 -2.31 -4.73
CA GLU A 266 -1.90 -3.44 -4.98
C GLU A 266 -2.42 -4.75 -4.36
N GLU A 267 -3.03 -4.70 -3.16
CA GLU A 267 -3.68 -5.88 -2.55
C GLU A 267 -4.85 -6.43 -3.39
N TYR A 268 -5.65 -5.56 -4.01
CA TYR A 268 -6.72 -5.99 -4.93
C TYR A 268 -6.12 -6.56 -6.23
N LEU A 269 -5.04 -5.96 -6.74
CA LEU A 269 -4.32 -6.49 -7.91
C LEU A 269 -3.81 -7.91 -7.66
N GLU A 270 -3.20 -8.19 -6.51
CA GLU A 270 -2.75 -9.54 -6.14
C GLU A 270 -3.93 -10.54 -6.04
N LEU A 271 -5.11 -10.09 -5.57
CA LEU A 271 -6.32 -10.92 -5.57
C LEU A 271 -6.82 -11.23 -6.98
N PHE A 272 -6.91 -10.24 -7.87
CA PHE A 272 -7.27 -10.45 -9.27
C PHE A 272 -6.27 -11.38 -9.97
N LEU A 273 -4.97 -11.14 -9.79
CA LEU A 273 -3.92 -12.01 -10.33
C LEU A 273 -4.06 -13.44 -9.81
N THR A 274 -4.23 -13.64 -8.50
CA THR A 274 -4.46 -14.97 -7.89
C THR A 274 -5.67 -15.69 -8.48
N ARG A 275 -6.78 -14.96 -8.70
CA ARG A 275 -8.02 -15.49 -9.30
C ARG A 275 -7.80 -15.94 -10.74
N ILE A 276 -7.18 -15.09 -11.56
CA ILE A 276 -6.80 -15.37 -12.95
C ILE A 276 -5.86 -16.58 -13.02
N ASP A 277 -4.90 -16.64 -12.11
CA ASP A 277 -3.91 -17.72 -12.02
C ASP A 277 -4.57 -19.08 -11.71
N GLY A 278 -5.52 -19.10 -10.78
CA GLY A 278 -6.33 -20.28 -10.47
C GLY A 278 -7.16 -20.73 -11.68
N LEU A 279 -7.88 -19.81 -12.33
CA LEU A 279 -8.62 -20.10 -13.57
C LEU A 279 -7.72 -20.69 -14.66
N ARG A 280 -6.56 -20.07 -14.92
CA ARG A 280 -5.57 -20.56 -15.89
C ARG A 280 -5.08 -21.97 -15.54
N ARG A 281 -4.76 -22.24 -14.27
CA ARG A 281 -4.31 -23.57 -13.82
C ARG A 281 -5.41 -24.60 -13.97
N ARG A 282 -6.68 -24.25 -13.70
CA ARG A 282 -7.84 -25.14 -13.93
C ARG A 282 -7.99 -25.49 -15.41
N ILE A 283 -7.98 -24.50 -16.31
CA ILE A 283 -8.10 -24.70 -17.77
C ILE A 283 -6.97 -25.62 -18.29
N LEU A 284 -5.72 -25.37 -17.86
CA LEU A 284 -4.57 -26.21 -18.25
C LEU A 284 -4.63 -27.64 -17.67
N SER A 285 -5.32 -27.83 -16.53
CA SER A 285 -5.44 -29.14 -15.87
C SER A 285 -6.66 -29.94 -16.32
N SER A 286 -7.69 -29.29 -16.89
CA SER A 286 -8.94 -29.91 -17.35
C SER A 286 -8.84 -30.56 -18.73
N GLY A 287 -7.63 -30.89 -19.18
CA GLY A 287 -7.26 -31.04 -20.59
C GLY A 287 -7.88 -32.17 -21.40
N GLU A 288 -8.88 -32.91 -20.90
CA GLU A 288 -9.51 -34.01 -21.67
C GLU A 288 -10.92 -34.47 -21.20
N VAL A 289 -11.50 -33.92 -20.12
CA VAL A 289 -12.80 -34.40 -19.59
C VAL A 289 -13.79 -33.25 -19.40
N GLU A 290 -15.00 -33.46 -19.94
CA GLU A 290 -16.17 -32.58 -20.00
C GLU A 290 -16.30 -31.54 -18.87
N GLY A 291 -15.95 -30.31 -19.21
CA GLY A 291 -16.06 -29.15 -18.33
C GLY A 291 -15.49 -27.93 -19.03
N VAL A 292 -16.28 -27.29 -19.90
CA VAL A 292 -15.88 -26.08 -20.62
C VAL A 292 -15.80 -24.92 -19.64
N LEU A 293 -14.69 -24.83 -18.90
CA LEU A 293 -14.21 -23.58 -18.32
C LEU A 293 -13.76 -22.70 -19.47
N ASP A 294 -14.73 -22.04 -20.08
CA ASP A 294 -14.52 -21.19 -21.24
C ASP A 294 -13.54 -20.07 -20.91
N TYR A 295 -12.64 -19.79 -21.85
CA TYR A 295 -11.65 -18.73 -21.73
C TYR A 295 -12.31 -17.33 -21.60
N SER A 296 -13.59 -17.22 -21.96
CA SER A 296 -14.45 -16.08 -21.64
C SER A 296 -14.39 -15.67 -20.16
N LEU A 297 -14.43 -16.59 -19.20
CA LEU A 297 -14.40 -16.25 -17.76
C LEU A 297 -13.07 -15.62 -17.33
N VAL A 298 -11.95 -16.07 -17.91
CA VAL A 298 -10.63 -15.44 -17.72
C VAL A 298 -10.63 -14.02 -18.29
N ARG A 299 -11.15 -13.86 -19.51
CA ARG A 299 -11.25 -12.56 -20.20
C ARG A 299 -12.18 -11.58 -19.46
N GLU A 300 -13.28 -12.06 -18.89
CA GLU A 300 -14.19 -11.28 -18.04
C GLU A 300 -13.51 -10.84 -16.75
N THR A 301 -12.79 -11.75 -16.09
CA THR A 301 -12.00 -11.42 -14.88
C THR A 301 -10.94 -10.36 -15.16
N PHE A 302 -10.23 -10.44 -16.30
CA PHE A 302 -9.27 -9.40 -16.71
C PHE A 302 -9.92 -8.05 -17.03
N LYS A 303 -11.05 -8.03 -17.74
CA LYS A 303 -11.81 -6.80 -17.99
C LYS A 303 -12.24 -6.16 -16.68
N TYR A 304 -12.82 -6.94 -15.77
CA TYR A 304 -13.25 -6.45 -14.47
C TYR A 304 -12.08 -5.91 -13.63
N ALA A 305 -10.94 -6.61 -13.62
CA ALA A 305 -9.71 -6.13 -12.98
C ALA A 305 -9.23 -4.78 -13.56
N SER A 306 -9.23 -4.65 -14.89
CA SER A 306 -8.83 -3.42 -15.57
C SER A 306 -9.78 -2.26 -15.28
N ASP A 307 -11.09 -2.48 -15.38
CA ASP A 307 -12.11 -1.46 -15.12
C ASP A 307 -12.09 -0.99 -13.64
N TYR A 308 -11.89 -1.92 -12.70
CA TYR A 308 -11.78 -1.62 -11.27
C TYR A 308 -10.50 -0.85 -10.91
N LEU A 309 -9.35 -1.26 -11.45
CA LEU A 309 -8.03 -0.73 -11.05
C LEU A 309 -7.56 0.49 -11.87
N SER A 310 -8.03 0.66 -13.11
CA SER A 310 -7.54 1.70 -14.04
C SER A 310 -7.75 3.15 -13.57
N SER A 311 -8.70 3.39 -12.66
CA SER A 311 -8.93 4.69 -12.04
C SER A 311 -7.83 5.08 -11.05
N HIS A 312 -7.30 4.08 -10.30
CA HIS A 312 -6.38 4.26 -9.17
C HIS A 312 -4.92 3.97 -9.53
N LEU A 313 -4.65 2.94 -10.34
CA LEU A 313 -3.31 2.46 -10.70
C LEU A 313 -2.77 3.04 -12.03
N LYS A 314 -3.04 4.32 -12.31
CA LYS A 314 -2.60 4.98 -13.55
C LYS A 314 -1.08 5.16 -13.59
N ASN A 315 -0.45 4.67 -14.67
CA ASN A 315 1.01 4.64 -14.84
C ASN A 315 1.76 3.87 -13.73
N SER A 316 1.17 2.78 -13.20
CA SER A 316 1.90 1.87 -12.31
C SER A 316 2.38 0.61 -13.04
N ASP A 317 3.48 0.04 -12.55
CA ASP A 317 4.01 -1.25 -13.02
C ASP A 317 3.02 -2.39 -12.82
N GLY A 318 2.17 -2.31 -11.78
CA GLY A 318 1.12 -3.30 -11.51
C GLY A 318 0.08 -3.39 -12.64
N LEU A 319 -0.39 -2.25 -13.15
CA LEU A 319 -1.35 -2.22 -14.24
C LEU A 319 -0.72 -2.69 -15.56
N LEU A 320 0.55 -2.34 -15.79
CA LEU A 320 1.36 -2.84 -16.92
C LEU A 320 1.50 -4.37 -16.85
N ASN A 321 1.89 -4.92 -15.70
CA ASN A 321 2.08 -6.36 -15.51
C ASN A 321 0.77 -7.13 -15.73
N LEU A 322 -0.37 -6.61 -15.25
CA LEU A 322 -1.70 -7.18 -15.49
C LEU A 322 -2.04 -7.26 -16.99
N HIS A 323 -1.88 -6.16 -17.73
CA HIS A 323 -2.22 -6.10 -19.16
C HIS A 323 -1.22 -6.91 -20.02
N ALA A 324 0.07 -6.88 -19.68
CA ALA A 324 1.08 -7.70 -20.33
C ALA A 324 0.82 -9.20 -20.08
N TYR A 325 0.33 -9.58 -18.89
CA TYR A 325 -0.07 -10.95 -18.60
C TYR A 325 -1.33 -11.34 -19.39
N TRP A 326 -2.34 -10.47 -19.44
CA TRP A 326 -3.55 -10.68 -20.25
C TRP A 326 -3.21 -10.93 -21.72
N ALA A 327 -2.40 -10.06 -22.34
CA ALA A 327 -2.00 -10.23 -23.74
C ALA A 327 -1.25 -11.57 -23.98
N ARG A 328 -0.36 -11.99 -23.07
CA ARG A 328 0.30 -13.31 -23.15
C ARG A 328 -0.69 -14.47 -23.03
N LEU A 329 -1.75 -14.35 -22.24
CA LEU A 329 -2.79 -15.39 -22.13
C LEU A 329 -3.75 -15.39 -23.33
N GLU A 330 -4.06 -14.23 -23.91
CA GLU A 330 -4.84 -14.15 -25.16
C GLU A 330 -4.08 -14.80 -26.32
N LEU A 331 -2.76 -14.64 -26.40
CA LEU A 331 -1.93 -15.30 -27.41
C LEU A 331 -1.78 -16.82 -27.19
N SER A 332 -1.59 -17.26 -25.94
CA SER A 332 -1.29 -18.68 -25.64
C SER A 332 -2.53 -19.57 -25.51
N LEU A 333 -3.59 -19.09 -24.85
CA LEU A 333 -4.83 -19.84 -24.62
C LEU A 333 -5.95 -19.39 -25.56
N GLY A 334 -6.17 -18.08 -25.68
CA GLY A 334 -7.23 -17.52 -26.54
C GLY A 334 -6.96 -17.66 -28.04
N LYS A 335 -5.67 -17.72 -28.42
CA LYS A 335 -5.16 -17.67 -29.81
C LYS A 335 -5.67 -16.48 -30.64
N ASP A 336 -6.03 -15.39 -29.97
CA ASP A 336 -6.59 -14.19 -30.61
C ASP A 336 -5.58 -13.03 -30.53
N LEU A 337 -5.00 -12.71 -31.69
CA LEU A 337 -4.04 -11.62 -31.86
C LEU A 337 -4.72 -10.24 -31.81
N VAL A 338 -5.99 -10.15 -32.22
CA VAL A 338 -6.72 -8.88 -32.31
C VAL A 338 -7.12 -8.42 -30.92
N THR A 339 -7.56 -9.34 -30.04
CA THR A 339 -7.78 -9.02 -28.62
C THR A 339 -6.46 -8.67 -27.93
N ALA A 340 -5.38 -9.43 -28.14
CA ALA A 340 -4.07 -9.15 -27.54
C ALA A 340 -3.55 -7.74 -27.90
N ARG A 341 -3.68 -7.32 -29.16
CA ARG A 341 -3.41 -5.93 -29.60
C ARG A 341 -4.36 -4.93 -28.96
N GLY A 342 -5.65 -5.25 -28.87
CA GLY A 342 -6.67 -4.43 -28.21
C GLY A 342 -6.38 -4.17 -26.73
N VAL A 343 -5.82 -5.15 -26.01
CA VAL A 343 -5.37 -5.02 -24.61
C VAL A 343 -4.23 -4.01 -24.49
N TRP A 344 -3.22 -4.09 -25.36
CA TRP A 344 -2.13 -3.11 -25.38
C TRP A 344 -2.60 -1.70 -25.77
N GLU A 345 -3.46 -1.56 -26.78
CA GLU A 345 -4.05 -0.25 -27.14
C GLU A 345 -4.95 0.31 -26.02
N SER A 346 -5.60 -0.54 -25.23
CA SER A 346 -6.33 -0.11 -24.02
C SER A 346 -5.38 0.40 -22.95
N LEU A 347 -4.32 -0.36 -22.64
CA LEU A 347 -3.28 0.06 -21.70
C LEU A 347 -2.67 1.40 -22.14
N LEU A 348 -2.31 1.58 -23.41
CA LEU A 348 -1.71 2.81 -23.93
C LEU A 348 -2.63 4.04 -23.84
N LYS A 349 -3.95 3.88 -23.74
CA LYS A 349 -4.87 5.00 -23.44
C LYS A 349 -4.79 5.43 -21.97
N ILE A 350 -4.47 4.51 -21.05
CA ILE A 350 -4.43 4.74 -19.60
C ILE A 350 -3.01 5.15 -19.14
N SER A 351 -1.97 4.44 -19.61
CA SER A 351 -0.57 4.60 -19.22
C SER A 351 0.36 5.00 -20.37
N GLY A 352 -0.15 5.62 -21.44
CA GLY A 352 0.64 5.99 -22.63
C GLY A 352 1.79 7.01 -22.42
N SER A 353 1.99 7.48 -21.19
CA SER A 353 3.16 8.25 -20.72
C SER A 353 4.29 7.40 -20.13
N MET A 354 4.06 6.11 -19.90
CA MET A 354 5.01 5.14 -19.38
C MET A 354 5.76 4.48 -20.55
N LEU A 355 7.11 4.46 -20.52
CA LEU A 355 7.92 3.93 -21.62
C LEU A 355 7.77 2.41 -21.73
N GLU A 356 7.71 1.78 -20.58
CA GLU A 356 7.68 0.35 -20.32
C GLU A 356 6.43 -0.28 -20.97
N ALA A 357 5.31 0.46 -21.03
CA ALA A 357 4.10 0.06 -21.74
C ALA A 357 4.27 0.03 -23.28
N TRP A 358 5.02 0.98 -23.85
CA TRP A 358 5.35 0.95 -25.28
C TRP A 358 6.37 -0.15 -25.60
N GLN A 359 7.38 -0.32 -24.74
CA GLN A 359 8.39 -1.37 -24.90
C GLN A 359 7.78 -2.77 -24.81
N GLY A 360 6.84 -3.00 -23.88
CA GLY A 360 6.12 -4.27 -23.76
C GLY A 360 5.28 -4.62 -25.00
N TYR A 361 4.56 -3.66 -25.58
CA TYR A 361 3.80 -3.88 -26.80
C TYR A 361 4.72 -4.16 -28.00
N ILE A 362 5.81 -3.39 -28.15
CA ILE A 362 6.80 -3.60 -29.20
C ILE A 362 7.47 -4.99 -29.07
N ALA A 363 7.83 -5.40 -27.84
CA ALA A 363 8.43 -6.70 -27.59
C ALA A 363 7.50 -7.84 -28.05
N MET A 364 6.20 -7.76 -27.74
CA MET A 364 5.21 -8.75 -28.18
C MET A 364 5.14 -8.85 -29.72
N GLU A 365 5.11 -7.73 -30.45
CA GLU A 365 5.07 -7.78 -31.93
C GLU A 365 6.38 -8.29 -32.54
N ILE A 366 7.53 -8.03 -31.90
CA ILE A 366 8.83 -8.58 -32.31
C ILE A 366 8.89 -10.10 -32.06
N GLU A 367 8.43 -10.57 -30.89
CA GLU A 367 8.35 -12.00 -30.55
C GLU A 367 7.46 -12.79 -31.52
N LEU A 368 6.39 -12.15 -32.02
CA LEU A 368 5.50 -12.71 -33.05
C LEU A 368 6.03 -12.54 -34.49
N GLY A 369 7.13 -11.83 -34.70
CA GLY A 369 7.71 -11.57 -36.03
C GLY A 369 7.00 -10.51 -36.88
N HIS A 370 6.06 -9.74 -36.31
CA HIS A 370 5.29 -8.71 -37.02
C HIS A 370 6.06 -7.38 -37.11
N THR A 371 7.12 -7.37 -37.91
CA THR A 371 8.03 -6.23 -38.05
C THR A 371 7.34 -4.94 -38.56
N SER A 372 6.28 -5.04 -39.37
CA SER A 372 5.49 -3.88 -39.82
C SER A 372 4.80 -3.15 -38.67
N GLU A 373 4.19 -3.89 -37.75
CA GLU A 373 3.45 -3.33 -36.62
C GLU A 373 4.39 -2.82 -35.55
N ALA A 374 5.47 -3.55 -35.24
CA ALA A 374 6.55 -3.05 -34.39
C ALA A 374 7.09 -1.69 -34.89
N ARG A 375 7.33 -1.56 -36.20
CA ARG A 375 7.74 -0.29 -36.85
C ARG A 375 6.68 0.80 -36.73
N SER A 376 5.40 0.47 -36.91
CA SER A 376 4.28 1.39 -36.71
C SER A 376 4.21 1.94 -35.28
N ILE A 377 4.42 1.07 -34.28
CA ILE A 377 4.44 1.46 -32.86
C ILE A 377 5.65 2.35 -32.54
N TYR A 378 6.85 2.04 -33.06
CA TYR A 378 8.02 2.94 -32.96
C TYR A 378 7.73 4.33 -33.57
N LYS A 379 7.12 4.37 -34.77
CA LYS A 379 6.68 5.62 -35.44
C LYS A 379 5.63 6.40 -34.65
N ARG A 380 4.82 5.75 -33.80
CA ARG A 380 3.89 6.43 -32.87
C ARG A 380 4.55 6.87 -31.56
N CYS A 381 5.65 6.25 -31.18
CA CYS A 381 6.29 6.42 -29.88
C CYS A 381 7.41 7.50 -29.87
N TYR A 382 8.21 7.61 -30.93
CA TYR A 382 9.42 8.47 -30.94
C TYR A 382 9.15 9.97 -30.68
N SER A 383 7.95 10.46 -31.00
CA SER A 383 7.56 11.87 -30.81
C SER A 383 7.11 12.18 -29.38
N LYS A 384 6.79 11.16 -28.57
CA LYS A 384 6.39 11.32 -27.16
C LYS A 384 7.58 11.74 -26.29
N ARG A 385 7.27 12.19 -25.08
CA ARG A 385 8.24 12.54 -24.05
C ARG A 385 8.02 11.65 -22.83
N PHE A 386 8.99 10.78 -22.57
CA PHE A 386 9.10 9.90 -21.41
C PHE A 386 10.05 10.50 -20.38
N ALA A 387 9.89 10.11 -19.12
CA ALA A 387 10.73 10.57 -18.01
C ALA A 387 12.20 10.09 -18.16
N GLY A 388 13.13 10.85 -17.56
CA GLY A 388 14.54 10.49 -17.49
C GLY A 388 15.21 10.31 -18.87
N THR A 389 15.85 9.17 -19.08
CA THR A 389 16.50 8.80 -20.34
C THR A 389 15.52 8.20 -21.36
N GLY A 390 14.29 7.85 -20.96
CA GLY A 390 13.39 7.01 -21.76
C GLY A 390 13.07 7.52 -23.18
N SER A 391 13.05 8.85 -23.36
CA SER A 391 12.87 9.48 -24.68
C SER A 391 14.05 9.26 -25.62
N GLU A 392 15.26 9.18 -25.08
CA GLU A 392 16.49 8.85 -25.81
C GLU A 392 16.61 7.33 -26.00
N ASP A 393 16.18 6.54 -25.01
CA ASP A 393 16.23 5.07 -25.07
C ASP A 393 15.28 4.50 -26.13
N ILE A 394 14.05 5.03 -26.28
CA ILE A 394 13.15 4.59 -27.36
C ILE A 394 13.68 4.96 -28.75
N CYS A 395 14.29 6.14 -28.88
CA CYS A 395 14.93 6.61 -30.12
C CYS A 395 16.08 5.67 -30.52
N ARG A 396 16.96 5.33 -29.57
CA ARG A 396 18.05 4.36 -29.76
C ARG A 396 17.51 2.95 -30.02
N ALA A 397 16.41 2.56 -29.39
CA ALA A 397 15.76 1.26 -29.61
C ALA A 397 15.20 1.13 -31.03
N TRP A 398 14.56 2.17 -31.58
CA TRP A 398 14.09 2.16 -32.97
C TRP A 398 15.26 1.96 -33.96
N LEU A 399 16.37 2.68 -33.78
CA LEU A 399 17.58 2.49 -34.60
C LEU A 399 18.20 1.09 -34.46
N ARG A 400 18.06 0.43 -33.31
CA ARG A 400 18.49 -0.97 -33.12
C ARG A 400 17.54 -1.95 -33.82
N PHE A 401 16.24 -1.70 -33.77
CA PHE A 401 15.22 -2.51 -34.43
C PHE A 401 15.40 -2.50 -35.95
N GLU A 402 15.56 -1.33 -36.59
CA GLU A 402 15.75 -1.28 -38.05
C GLU A 402 17.08 -1.91 -38.50
N ARG A 403 18.12 -1.90 -37.66
CA ARG A 403 19.37 -2.64 -37.92
C ARG A 403 19.22 -4.16 -37.87
N GLN A 404 18.20 -4.68 -37.20
CA GLN A 404 17.96 -6.12 -37.03
C GLN A 404 16.89 -6.65 -37.99
N PHE A 405 15.86 -5.86 -38.29
CA PHE A 405 14.65 -6.28 -38.99
C PHE A 405 14.21 -5.35 -40.14
N GLY A 406 14.95 -4.26 -40.38
CA GLY A 406 14.63 -3.25 -41.39
C GLY A 406 15.39 -3.42 -42.70
N THR A 407 14.88 -2.76 -43.74
CA THR A 407 15.65 -2.51 -44.97
C THR A 407 16.61 -1.34 -44.76
N LEU A 408 17.54 -1.13 -45.71
CA LEU A 408 18.40 0.06 -45.70
C LEU A 408 17.57 1.36 -45.76
N GLU A 409 16.50 1.37 -46.55
CA GLU A 409 15.59 2.51 -46.68
C GLU A 409 14.83 2.81 -45.37
N ASP A 410 14.34 1.77 -44.67
CA ASP A 410 13.73 1.92 -43.34
C ASP A 410 14.74 2.46 -42.31
N PHE A 411 15.98 1.98 -42.36
CA PHE A 411 17.05 2.42 -41.47
C PHE A 411 17.42 3.89 -41.71
N ASP A 412 17.62 4.29 -42.96
CA ASP A 412 17.94 5.68 -43.33
C ASP A 412 16.78 6.63 -42.97
N HIS A 413 15.53 6.20 -43.16
CA HIS A 413 14.34 6.94 -42.71
C HIS A 413 14.32 7.11 -41.18
N ALA A 414 14.59 6.04 -40.42
CA ALA A 414 14.67 6.11 -38.96
C ALA A 414 15.80 7.04 -38.50
N VAL A 415 17.00 6.96 -39.11
CA VAL A 415 18.12 7.88 -38.84
C VAL A 415 17.72 9.34 -39.11
N GLN A 416 17.07 9.63 -40.24
CA GLN A 416 16.63 10.97 -40.60
C GLN A 416 15.64 11.56 -39.58
N LYS A 417 14.75 10.72 -39.01
CA LYS A 417 13.75 11.17 -38.01
C LYS A 417 14.28 11.22 -36.58
N VAL A 418 15.16 10.29 -36.21
CA VAL A 418 15.65 10.13 -34.84
C VAL A 418 16.80 11.08 -34.52
N THR A 419 17.71 11.34 -35.46
CA THR A 419 18.90 12.18 -35.22
C THR A 419 18.58 13.59 -34.69
N PRO A 420 17.74 14.42 -35.35
CA PRO A 420 17.41 15.76 -34.84
C PRO A 420 16.65 15.71 -33.50
N ARG A 421 15.91 14.63 -33.22
CA ARG A 421 15.20 14.44 -31.96
C ARG A 421 16.14 14.07 -30.81
N LEU A 422 17.18 13.27 -31.07
CA LEU A 422 18.22 12.98 -30.09
C LEU A 422 19.01 14.24 -29.74
N GLU A 423 19.35 15.07 -30.73
CA GLU A 423 20.01 16.37 -30.52
C GLU A 423 19.16 17.32 -29.68
N GLU A 424 17.85 17.45 -29.97
CA GLU A 424 16.90 18.22 -29.17
C GLU A 424 16.88 17.76 -27.70
N LEU A 425 16.81 16.46 -27.46
CA LEU A 425 16.77 15.86 -26.12
C LEU A 425 18.08 16.03 -25.35
N GLN A 426 19.23 15.92 -26.02
CA GLN A 426 20.55 16.15 -25.43
C GLN A 426 20.74 17.63 -25.05
N LEU A 427 20.42 18.56 -25.94
CA LEU A 427 20.44 19.99 -25.66
C LEU A 427 19.51 20.35 -24.50
N TYR A 428 18.32 19.75 -24.43
CA TYR A 428 17.39 19.94 -23.32
C TYR A 428 17.94 19.42 -21.99
N ARG A 429 18.61 18.26 -21.98
CA ARG A 429 19.29 17.73 -20.78
C ARG A 429 20.41 18.66 -20.31
N THR A 430 21.31 19.08 -21.20
CA THR A 430 22.40 20.01 -20.87
C THR A 430 21.86 21.37 -20.38
N GLN A 431 20.70 21.83 -20.88
CA GLN A 431 20.02 23.01 -20.36
C GLN A 431 19.37 22.81 -18.98
N GLN A 432 18.97 21.60 -18.61
CA GLN A 432 18.52 21.29 -17.25
C GLN A 432 19.70 21.20 -16.29
N GLU A 433 20.77 20.50 -16.68
CA GLU A 433 21.99 20.33 -15.89
C GLU A 433 22.70 21.66 -15.63
N SER A 434 22.79 22.55 -16.63
CA SER A 434 23.33 23.90 -16.42
C SER A 434 22.45 24.76 -15.50
N LYS A 435 21.12 24.58 -15.49
CA LYS A 435 20.21 25.28 -14.55
C LYS A 435 20.31 24.74 -13.13
N THR A 436 20.43 23.43 -12.93
CA THR A 436 20.63 22.84 -11.59
C THR A 436 22.03 23.15 -11.06
N PHE A 437 23.06 23.13 -11.92
CA PHE A 437 24.42 23.53 -11.58
C PHE A 437 24.51 25.03 -11.23
N ALA A 438 23.89 25.92 -12.02
CA ALA A 438 23.79 27.34 -11.70
C ALA A 438 23.06 27.58 -10.38
N GLY A 439 21.94 26.89 -10.11
CA GLY A 439 21.23 26.96 -8.84
C GLY A 439 22.07 26.46 -7.64
N ALA A 440 22.88 25.43 -7.83
CA ALA A 440 23.82 24.95 -6.81
C ALA A 440 25.00 25.90 -6.60
N MET A 441 25.48 26.58 -7.65
CA MET A 441 26.48 27.65 -7.55
C MET A 441 25.91 28.87 -6.83
N ASP A 442 24.69 29.30 -7.14
CA ASP A 442 23.99 30.40 -6.44
C ASP A 442 23.80 30.09 -4.94
N GLN A 443 23.49 28.84 -4.59
CA GLN A 443 23.40 28.43 -3.17
C GLN A 443 24.78 28.43 -2.49
N ARG A 444 25.84 27.97 -3.16
CA ARG A 444 27.22 28.08 -2.66
C ARG A 444 27.65 29.54 -2.51
N GLU A 445 27.36 30.40 -3.48
CA GLU A 445 27.75 31.81 -3.46
C GLU A 445 26.99 32.58 -2.39
N ASN A 446 25.69 32.31 -2.19
CA ASN A 446 24.93 32.87 -1.07
C ASN A 446 25.44 32.36 0.30
N THR A 447 25.91 31.12 0.39
CA THR A 447 26.55 30.59 1.60
C THR A 447 27.89 31.29 1.88
N ILE A 448 28.72 31.52 0.85
CA ILE A 448 29.98 32.27 0.93
C ILE A 448 29.74 33.75 1.29
N LYS A 449 28.69 34.38 0.74
CA LYS A 449 28.25 35.75 1.09
C LYS A 449 27.71 35.87 2.52
N LYS A 450 27.20 34.78 3.11
CA LYS A 450 26.79 34.71 4.52
C LYS A 450 28.01 34.65 5.46
N ILE A 451 28.94 33.72 5.19
CA ILE A 451 30.19 33.53 5.96
C ILE A 451 31.08 34.79 5.93
N SER A 452 31.12 35.50 4.79
CA SER A 452 31.91 36.74 4.66
C SER A 452 31.28 37.96 5.33
N ARG A 453 29.97 37.95 5.65
CA ARG A 453 29.31 38.98 6.47
C ARG A 453 29.54 38.79 7.97
N GLU A 454 29.71 37.55 8.43
CA GLU A 454 30.01 37.27 9.85
C GLU A 454 31.45 37.65 10.24
N LYS A 455 32.40 37.68 9.29
CA LYS A 455 33.80 38.09 9.53
C LYS A 455 34.06 39.61 9.53
N ARG A 456 33.03 40.47 9.54
CA ARG A 456 33.18 41.95 9.52
C ARG A 456 32.48 42.70 10.66
N LYS A 457 32.37 42.09 11.85
CA LYS A 457 31.99 42.80 13.09
C LYS A 457 32.92 42.45 14.25
N GLY A 458 33.70 43.45 14.69
CA GLY A 458 34.74 43.37 15.72
C GLY A 458 36.08 43.85 15.15
N GLY A 459 36.63 45.01 15.52
CA GLY A 459 36.12 46.03 16.45
C GLY A 459 36.76 47.42 16.26
N LEU A 460 36.40 48.33 17.17
CA LEU A 460 36.94 49.68 17.46
C LEU A 460 38.43 49.63 17.90
N ASP A 461 39.25 50.69 18.01
CA ASP A 461 39.10 52.16 17.83
C ASP A 461 40.48 52.86 17.67
N THR A 462 40.49 54.21 17.72
CA THR A 462 41.59 55.15 18.14
C THR A 462 42.39 55.92 17.07
N THR A 463 41.94 57.16 16.82
CA THR A 463 42.69 58.44 16.84
C THR A 463 44.15 58.51 16.34
N ALA A 464 44.42 59.32 15.29
CA ALA A 464 45.11 60.62 15.43
C ALA A 464 45.36 61.34 14.07
N GLU A 465 45.41 62.65 14.19
CA GLU A 465 45.47 63.74 13.21
C GLU A 465 46.78 63.84 12.36
N GLN A 466 46.66 64.21 11.07
CA GLN A 466 47.41 65.28 10.34
C GLN A 466 47.75 65.02 8.85
N SER A 467 47.78 66.13 8.09
CA SER A 467 47.89 66.26 6.61
C SER A 467 49.36 66.54 6.16
N PRO A 468 49.72 67.07 4.94
CA PRO A 468 49.00 67.25 3.66
C PRO A 468 49.80 66.96 2.35
N ALA A 469 49.09 67.09 1.20
CA ALA A 469 49.53 67.66 -0.10
C ALA A 469 50.60 67.00 -1.03
N LYS A 470 50.21 66.82 -2.31
CA LYS A 470 50.76 67.61 -3.45
C LYS A 470 49.90 67.57 -4.73
N ARG A 471 49.60 68.79 -5.24
CA ARG A 471 49.24 69.29 -6.60
C ARG A 471 48.54 68.34 -7.62
N GLN A 472 47.34 68.62 -8.18
CA GLN A 472 46.97 69.67 -9.18
C GLN A 472 47.82 69.61 -10.48
N LYS A 473 47.28 69.76 -11.72
CA LYS A 473 45.99 70.30 -12.23
C LYS A 473 45.81 69.99 -13.74
N GLN A 474 44.64 70.33 -14.30
CA GLN A 474 44.31 70.70 -15.70
C GLN A 474 43.55 69.71 -16.61
N ILE A 475 43.08 70.26 -17.75
CA ILE A 475 41.78 70.07 -18.39
C ILE A 475 41.96 70.00 -19.93
N ALA A 476 41.01 69.34 -20.60
CA ALA A 476 40.60 69.49 -22.00
C ALA A 476 41.36 68.80 -23.15
N GLN A 477 40.54 68.39 -24.14
CA GLN A 477 40.82 68.24 -25.58
C GLN A 477 41.83 67.15 -26.00
N ASN A 478 41.87 66.71 -27.27
CA ASN A 478 40.83 66.44 -28.30
C ASN A 478 41.55 65.71 -29.45
N GLN A 479 40.81 65.01 -30.32
CA GLN A 479 41.25 64.52 -31.65
C GLN A 479 42.42 63.50 -31.67
N ASN A 480 42.78 62.83 -32.78
CA ASN A 480 42.08 62.24 -33.95
C ASN A 480 43.17 61.87 -34.98
N LYS A 481 43.07 60.70 -35.63
CA LYS A 481 43.70 60.25 -36.92
C LYS A 481 43.56 58.72 -36.93
N GLY A 482 43.04 58.05 -37.97
CA GLY A 482 43.03 58.37 -39.42
C GLY A 482 44.27 57.73 -40.05
N TYR A 483 44.20 56.92 -41.11
CA TYR A 483 43.56 57.18 -42.41
C TYR A 483 43.26 55.84 -43.13
N GLU A 484 42.07 55.65 -43.73
CA GLU A 484 41.78 55.59 -45.20
C GLU A 484 42.20 54.28 -45.93
N LYS A 485 41.56 53.78 -47.00
CA LYS A 485 40.54 54.28 -47.96
C LYS A 485 39.85 53.08 -48.68
N ASP A 486 38.86 53.11 -49.60
CA ASP A 486 37.90 54.08 -50.21
C ASP A 486 36.69 53.22 -50.73
N LYS A 487 35.43 53.70 -50.76
CA LYS A 487 34.57 54.02 -51.95
C LYS A 487 34.17 52.90 -52.95
N ASN A 488 32.99 52.89 -53.60
CA ASN A 488 31.92 53.89 -53.77
C ASN A 488 30.51 53.28 -53.97
N ASP A 489 29.53 53.93 -53.34
CA ASP A 489 28.16 54.34 -53.72
C ASP A 489 27.44 54.04 -55.09
N LEU A 490 26.08 54.02 -54.95
CA LEU A 490 24.99 54.56 -55.82
C LEU A 490 24.21 53.75 -56.92
N GLN A 491 22.91 53.52 -56.59
CA GLN A 491 21.67 53.92 -57.33
C GLN A 491 21.03 53.06 -58.46
N ILE A 492 19.68 53.15 -58.54
CA ILE A 492 18.73 52.41 -59.42
C ILE A 492 18.39 53.26 -60.67
N PRO A 493 17.97 52.67 -61.81
CA PRO A 493 16.53 52.72 -62.20
C PRO A 493 15.99 51.46 -62.95
N ALA A 494 14.70 51.49 -63.32
CA ALA A 494 13.92 50.43 -64.01
C ALA A 494 14.36 50.21 -65.50
N GLU A 495 13.87 49.24 -66.29
CA GLU A 495 12.48 49.06 -66.77
C GLU A 495 12.34 47.90 -67.81
N VAL A 496 11.09 47.48 -68.13
CA VAL A 496 10.53 46.75 -69.31
C VAL A 496 10.93 45.32 -69.81
N ASN A 497 9.89 44.44 -69.83
CA ASN A 497 9.27 43.73 -70.99
C ASN A 497 9.40 42.20 -71.29
N ALA A 498 8.25 41.68 -71.80
CA ALA A 498 7.92 40.39 -72.48
C ALA A 498 7.97 39.08 -71.65
N ALA A 499 6.95 38.21 -71.51
CA ALA A 499 5.88 37.67 -72.40
C ALA A 499 6.41 36.61 -73.42
N VAL A 500 5.74 35.51 -73.83
CA VAL A 500 4.35 34.95 -73.80
C VAL A 500 4.48 33.38 -73.77
N GLU A 501 3.59 32.54 -73.20
CA GLU A 501 2.52 31.69 -73.82
C GLU A 501 2.21 30.54 -72.80
N ALA A 502 1.01 30.02 -72.47
CA ALA A 502 -0.38 30.03 -73.00
C ALA A 502 -0.78 28.84 -73.91
N THR A 503 -1.66 27.95 -73.38
CA THR A 503 -2.82 27.23 -73.99
C THR A 503 -3.13 26.00 -73.09
N ASP A 504 -4.29 25.80 -72.46
CA ASP A 504 -5.71 25.73 -72.86
C ASP A 504 -6.15 24.54 -73.73
N LYS A 505 -7.04 23.70 -73.16
CA LYS A 505 -8.38 23.46 -73.72
C LYS A 505 -9.37 22.79 -72.75
N VAL A 506 -10.65 22.97 -73.05
CA VAL A 506 -11.85 22.71 -72.24
C VAL A 506 -12.82 21.82 -73.04
N GLU A 507 -13.63 20.99 -72.37
CA GLU A 507 -15.06 20.69 -72.67
C GLU A 507 -15.57 19.52 -71.77
N GLN A 508 -16.87 19.23 -71.59
CA GLN A 508 -18.05 20.03 -71.19
C GLN A 508 -19.24 19.08 -70.91
N ARG A 509 -20.16 19.46 -69.99
CA ARG A 509 -21.63 19.23 -69.96
C ARG A 509 -22.21 18.65 -68.64
N ASP A 510 -23.18 19.40 -68.12
CA ASP A 510 -24.05 19.12 -66.97
C ASP A 510 -25.06 17.98 -67.25
N ILE A 511 -25.83 17.45 -66.28
CA ILE A 511 -27.01 18.10 -65.66
C ILE A 511 -27.29 17.55 -64.24
N THR A 512 -27.41 18.48 -63.27
CA THR A 512 -28.08 18.42 -61.94
C THR A 512 -28.14 17.12 -61.13
N HIS A 513 -27.56 17.13 -59.92
CA HIS A 513 -28.25 16.79 -58.67
C HIS A 513 -27.53 17.42 -57.45
N GLY A 514 -28.28 17.83 -56.43
CA GLY A 514 -27.72 18.52 -55.25
C GLY A 514 -26.89 17.59 -54.36
N LYS A 515 -25.83 18.13 -53.73
CA LYS A 515 -24.99 17.38 -52.78
C LYS A 515 -24.32 18.30 -51.77
N GLN A 516 -24.50 18.00 -50.48
CA GLN A 516 -23.55 18.31 -49.43
C GLN A 516 -23.23 17.00 -48.71
N THR A 517 -22.03 16.47 -48.93
CA THR A 517 -21.49 15.34 -48.18
C THR A 517 -20.04 15.63 -47.85
N LYS A 518 -19.71 15.44 -46.56
CA LYS A 518 -18.39 15.46 -45.93
C LYS A 518 -17.17 15.43 -46.87
N ASP A 519 -16.24 16.34 -46.60
CA ASP A 519 -14.83 15.97 -46.50
C ASP A 519 -14.21 16.52 -45.21
N THR A 520 -13.07 15.96 -44.84
CA THR A 520 -12.42 16.14 -43.53
C THR A 520 -11.11 16.90 -43.67
N GLU A 521 -11.06 18.17 -43.28
CA GLU A 521 -9.79 18.91 -43.17
C GLU A 521 -9.77 19.88 -41.97
N GLY A 522 -8.57 20.07 -41.39
CA GLY A 522 -8.14 21.42 -41.03
C GLY A 522 -8.53 22.02 -39.68
N GLY A 523 -8.90 21.23 -38.67
CA GLY A 523 -9.06 21.73 -37.29
C GLY A 523 -7.72 22.13 -36.65
N LYS A 524 -7.24 23.36 -36.93
CA LYS A 524 -6.01 23.91 -36.33
C LYS A 524 -6.11 23.92 -34.80
N LEU A 525 -5.07 23.42 -34.13
CA LEU A 525 -4.80 23.74 -32.74
C LEU A 525 -4.60 25.25 -32.63
N GLN A 526 -5.56 25.95 -32.03
CA GLN A 526 -5.43 27.38 -31.76
C GLN A 526 -4.48 27.55 -30.57
N GLU A 527 -3.28 28.04 -30.84
CA GLU A 527 -2.30 28.35 -29.80
C GLU A 527 -2.90 29.41 -28.87
N TYR A 528 -3.12 29.03 -27.60
CA TYR A 528 -3.62 29.95 -26.58
C TYR A 528 -2.52 30.97 -26.25
N THR A 529 -2.66 32.17 -26.80
CA THR A 529 -1.91 33.33 -26.33
C THR A 529 -2.57 33.86 -25.04
N ASP A 530 -1.89 33.75 -23.90
CA ASP A 530 -2.32 34.27 -22.58
C ASP A 530 -2.53 35.82 -22.55
N GLN A 531 -2.47 36.49 -23.70
CA GLN A 531 -2.62 37.93 -23.88
C GLN A 531 -4.10 38.37 -23.86
N CYS A 532 -5.06 37.49 -24.19
CA CYS A 532 -6.50 37.80 -24.27
C CYS A 532 -7.34 37.25 -23.10
N THR A 533 -6.74 37.03 -21.93
CA THR A 533 -7.42 36.47 -20.74
C THR A 533 -7.79 37.55 -19.71
N ALA A 534 -9.04 37.55 -19.25
CA ALA A 534 -9.48 38.29 -18.06
C ALA A 534 -9.39 37.42 -16.79
N PHE A 535 -8.93 38.03 -15.70
CA PHE A 535 -9.06 37.48 -14.35
C PHE A 535 -10.26 38.11 -13.64
N ILE A 536 -11.15 37.26 -13.11
CA ILE A 536 -12.36 37.65 -12.39
C ILE A 536 -12.25 37.21 -10.95
N SER A 537 -12.52 38.14 -10.05
CA SER A 537 -12.46 37.96 -8.59
C SER A 537 -13.73 38.47 -7.91
N ASN A 538 -13.97 38.02 -6.68
CA ASN A 538 -15.19 38.29 -5.89
C ASN A 538 -16.49 37.70 -6.49
N LEU A 539 -16.40 36.56 -7.17
CA LEU A 539 -17.58 35.80 -7.61
C LEU A 539 -18.35 35.22 -6.43
N HIS A 540 -19.65 35.01 -6.60
CA HIS A 540 -20.46 34.34 -5.59
C HIS A 540 -20.11 32.85 -5.54
N LEU A 541 -20.14 32.23 -4.34
CA LEU A 541 -19.81 30.80 -4.15
C LEU A 541 -20.81 29.82 -4.82
N LYS A 542 -21.84 30.36 -5.48
CA LYS A 542 -22.89 29.63 -6.21
C LYS A 542 -22.92 29.97 -7.72
N THR A 543 -21.99 30.80 -8.21
CA THR A 543 -21.95 31.22 -9.62
C THR A 543 -21.47 30.05 -10.49
N ASN A 544 -22.29 29.66 -11.46
CA ASN A 544 -21.99 28.58 -12.39
C ASN A 544 -21.41 29.11 -13.71
N TYR A 545 -20.96 28.19 -14.57
CA TYR A 545 -20.45 28.50 -15.91
C TYR A 545 -21.46 29.30 -16.75
N ASP A 546 -22.74 28.90 -16.72
CA ASP A 546 -23.79 29.55 -17.51
C ASP A 546 -24.10 30.98 -17.06
N ASP A 547 -23.96 31.29 -15.78
CA ASP A 547 -24.15 32.65 -15.25
C ASP A 547 -23.08 33.60 -15.81
N LEU A 548 -21.83 33.14 -15.88
CA LEU A 548 -20.72 33.90 -16.46
C LEU A 548 -20.85 34.01 -17.97
N ARG A 549 -21.26 32.93 -18.66
CA ARG A 549 -21.51 32.95 -20.10
C ARG A 549 -22.66 33.91 -20.48
N ARG A 550 -23.69 34.03 -19.62
CA ARG A 550 -24.77 35.03 -19.80
C ARG A 550 -24.29 36.45 -19.51
N PHE A 551 -23.51 36.66 -18.45
CA PHE A 551 -23.02 37.99 -18.05
C PHE A 551 -22.06 38.62 -19.08
N PHE A 552 -21.30 37.79 -19.81
CA PHE A 552 -20.46 38.19 -20.94
C PHE A 552 -21.06 37.80 -22.30
N GLY A 553 -22.36 37.48 -22.41
CA GLY A 553 -22.94 36.97 -23.68
C GLY A 553 -22.89 37.95 -24.86
N ASP A 554 -22.70 39.23 -24.54
CA ASP A 554 -22.51 40.39 -25.43
C ASP A 554 -21.03 40.71 -25.71
N VAL A 555 -20.09 39.86 -25.28
CA VAL A 555 -18.63 40.00 -25.50
C VAL A 555 -18.05 38.60 -25.81
N GLY A 556 -17.42 38.40 -26.98
CA GLY A 556 -17.05 37.06 -27.47
C GLY A 556 -16.20 36.17 -26.54
N VAL A 557 -16.85 35.36 -25.69
CA VAL A 557 -16.20 34.40 -24.79
C VAL A 557 -15.82 33.12 -25.52
N VAL A 558 -14.54 32.74 -25.43
CA VAL A 558 -14.00 31.49 -25.98
C VAL A 558 -13.93 30.40 -24.91
N SER A 559 -13.47 30.72 -23.70
CA SER A 559 -13.27 29.74 -22.61
C SER A 559 -13.54 30.37 -21.23
N ILE A 560 -14.07 29.57 -20.28
CA ILE A 560 -14.27 29.98 -18.87
C ILE A 560 -13.71 28.88 -17.97
N ARG A 561 -12.80 29.27 -17.06
CA ARG A 561 -12.12 28.38 -16.11
C ARG A 561 -12.35 28.86 -14.67
N ILE A 562 -13.31 28.27 -13.96
CA ILE A 562 -13.64 28.61 -12.57
C ILE A 562 -12.74 27.82 -11.59
N LEU A 563 -12.06 28.52 -10.69
CA LEU A 563 -11.09 27.90 -9.77
C LEU A 563 -11.78 27.36 -8.51
N HIS A 564 -11.78 26.04 -8.36
CA HIS A 564 -12.32 25.33 -7.20
C HIS A 564 -11.21 24.97 -6.20
N ASP A 565 -11.57 24.84 -4.92
CA ASP A 565 -10.67 24.32 -3.90
C ASP A 565 -10.53 22.80 -4.03
N LYS A 566 -9.29 22.29 -4.03
CA LYS A 566 -8.96 20.90 -4.34
C LYS A 566 -9.39 19.90 -3.25
N PHE A 567 -9.59 20.36 -2.02
CA PHE A 567 -9.98 19.50 -0.90
C PHE A 567 -11.48 19.57 -0.57
N THR A 568 -12.13 20.71 -0.80
CA THR A 568 -13.56 20.88 -0.46
C THR A 568 -14.49 20.91 -1.67
N GLY A 569 -13.97 20.95 -2.90
CA GLY A 569 -14.76 21.03 -4.13
C GLY A 569 -15.50 22.36 -4.33
N LYS A 570 -15.45 23.28 -3.36
CA LYS A 570 -16.20 24.56 -3.41
C LYS A 570 -15.47 25.58 -4.28
N SER A 571 -16.23 26.35 -5.04
CA SER A 571 -15.72 27.45 -5.86
C SER A 571 -15.01 28.50 -4.99
N ARG A 572 -13.78 28.91 -5.35
CA ARG A 572 -13.01 29.90 -4.58
C ARG A 572 -13.41 31.36 -4.85
N GLY A 573 -14.48 31.58 -5.62
CA GLY A 573 -14.91 32.92 -6.03
C GLY A 573 -13.98 33.60 -7.05
N LEU A 574 -13.18 32.82 -7.78
CA LEU A 574 -12.22 33.26 -8.78
C LEU A 574 -12.44 32.51 -10.10
N ALA A 575 -12.30 33.19 -11.23
CA ALA A 575 -12.35 32.57 -12.57
C ALA A 575 -11.40 33.28 -13.55
N TYR A 576 -10.99 32.55 -14.58
CA TYR A 576 -10.34 33.10 -15.77
C TYR A 576 -11.28 32.97 -16.96
N VAL A 577 -11.37 34.00 -17.79
CA VAL A 577 -12.18 34.00 -19.01
C VAL A 577 -11.31 34.41 -20.19
N ASP A 578 -11.24 33.56 -21.20
CA ASP A 578 -10.48 33.80 -22.42
C ASP A 578 -11.42 34.34 -23.50
N PHE A 579 -11.03 35.44 -24.14
CA PHE A 579 -11.78 36.12 -25.20
C PHE A 579 -11.07 35.98 -26.55
N SER A 580 -11.79 36.18 -27.65
CA SER A 580 -11.21 36.06 -29.00
C SER A 580 -10.22 37.17 -29.34
N ASP A 581 -10.47 38.40 -28.87
CA ASP A 581 -9.75 39.61 -29.27
C ASP A 581 -9.47 40.55 -28.09
N ASP A 582 -8.45 41.39 -28.19
CA ASP A 582 -8.08 42.34 -27.13
C ASP A 582 -9.14 43.45 -26.92
N GLU A 583 -9.91 43.77 -27.96
CA GLU A 583 -11.07 44.67 -27.90
C GLU A 583 -12.21 44.07 -27.05
N HIS A 584 -12.50 42.79 -27.23
CA HIS A 584 -13.43 42.04 -26.39
C HIS A 584 -12.94 41.97 -24.94
N LEU A 585 -11.64 41.75 -24.72
CA LEU A 585 -11.05 41.84 -23.38
C LEU A 585 -11.17 43.24 -22.76
N ALA A 586 -11.02 44.32 -23.55
CA ALA A 586 -11.23 45.69 -23.07
C ALA A 586 -12.69 45.94 -22.66
N ALA A 587 -13.65 45.49 -23.48
CA ALA A 587 -15.08 45.56 -23.17
C ALA A 587 -15.46 44.76 -21.91
N ALA A 588 -14.89 43.57 -21.72
CA ALA A 588 -15.08 42.78 -20.52
C ALA A 588 -14.53 43.49 -19.26
N VAL A 589 -13.38 44.16 -19.36
CA VAL A 589 -12.81 44.95 -18.25
C VAL A 589 -13.61 46.24 -17.99
N ALA A 590 -14.26 46.82 -19.00
CA ALA A 590 -15.16 47.96 -18.79
C ALA A 590 -16.41 47.62 -17.94
N LYS A 591 -16.82 46.34 -17.90
CA LYS A 591 -17.91 45.84 -17.01
C LYS A 591 -17.49 45.62 -15.55
N ASN A 592 -16.25 45.96 -15.17
CA ASN A 592 -15.76 45.84 -13.81
C ASN A 592 -16.68 46.57 -12.79
N LYS A 593 -16.92 45.94 -11.63
CA LYS A 593 -17.81 46.38 -10.53
C LYS A 593 -19.33 46.28 -10.77
N GLN A 594 -19.79 45.74 -11.91
CA GLN A 594 -21.21 45.37 -12.07
C GLN A 594 -21.61 44.24 -11.12
N MET A 595 -22.90 44.15 -10.78
CA MET A 595 -23.42 43.17 -9.82
C MET A 595 -23.89 41.88 -10.51
N LEU A 596 -23.35 40.75 -10.06
CA LEU A 596 -23.81 39.40 -10.41
C LEU A 596 -24.16 38.66 -9.10
N LEU A 597 -25.38 38.14 -9.01
CA LEU A 597 -25.89 37.39 -7.84
C LEU A 597 -25.59 38.08 -6.49
N GLY A 598 -25.85 39.39 -6.41
CA GLY A 598 -25.70 40.19 -5.18
C GLY A 598 -24.27 40.63 -4.85
N LYS A 599 -23.24 40.23 -5.61
CA LYS A 599 -21.85 40.71 -5.43
C LYS A 599 -21.34 41.51 -6.62
N ARG A 600 -20.54 42.55 -6.35
CA ARG A 600 -19.83 43.31 -7.40
C ARG A 600 -18.61 42.53 -7.86
N LEU A 601 -18.55 42.20 -9.14
CA LEU A 601 -17.43 41.47 -9.74
C LEU A 601 -16.21 42.40 -9.89
N SER A 602 -15.01 41.86 -9.68
CA SER A 602 -13.75 42.57 -9.92
C SER A 602 -13.02 41.93 -11.09
N ILE A 603 -13.03 42.61 -12.25
CA ILE A 603 -12.50 42.14 -13.54
C ILE A 603 -11.23 42.93 -13.89
N ALA A 604 -10.15 42.23 -14.22
CA ALA A 604 -8.88 42.82 -14.64
C ALA A 604 -8.23 41.99 -15.77
N ARG A 605 -7.38 42.60 -16.61
CA ARG A 605 -6.53 41.84 -17.54
C ARG A 605 -5.57 40.93 -16.76
N SER A 606 -5.42 39.67 -17.20
CA SER A 606 -4.53 38.71 -16.56
C SER A 606 -3.08 39.03 -16.93
N ASP A 607 -2.23 39.29 -15.94
CA ASP A 607 -0.84 39.72 -16.15
C ASP A 607 0.13 38.83 -15.36
N PRO A 608 0.49 37.64 -15.87
CA PRO A 608 1.20 36.59 -15.11
C PRO A 608 2.63 36.98 -14.70
N LYS A 609 3.19 38.07 -15.25
CA LYS A 609 4.57 38.52 -14.97
C LYS A 609 4.70 39.50 -13.80
N ARG A 610 3.60 40.01 -13.23
CA ARG A 610 3.66 41.09 -12.22
C ARG A 610 4.02 40.62 -10.80
N ASN A 611 4.07 39.32 -10.54
CA ASN A 611 4.34 38.76 -9.21
C ASN A 611 5.85 38.73 -8.82
N LYS A 612 6.54 39.87 -8.97
CA LYS A 612 7.93 40.07 -8.51
C LYS A 612 8.32 41.56 -8.37
N LYS A 613 7.68 42.28 -7.42
CA LYS A 613 8.18 43.50 -6.73
C LYS A 613 7.16 43.97 -5.68
N SER A 614 7.39 43.64 -4.41
CA SER A 614 6.60 44.13 -3.28
C SER A 614 7.06 45.52 -2.83
N SER A 615 6.10 46.35 -2.45
CA SER A 615 6.33 47.68 -1.87
C SER A 615 6.75 47.61 -0.40
N GLN A 616 7.70 48.48 -0.07
CA GLN A 616 8.21 48.92 1.23
C GLN A 616 7.26 48.81 2.44
N SER A 617 7.81 48.36 3.59
CA SER A 617 7.76 49.12 4.86
C SER A 617 8.71 48.53 5.93
N ALA A 618 9.62 49.35 6.43
CA ALA A 618 10.25 49.24 7.76
C ALA A 618 9.65 50.38 8.64
N PRO A 619 9.87 50.54 9.98
CA PRO A 619 11.15 50.27 10.70
C PRO A 619 11.08 49.86 12.21
N LYS A 620 12.27 49.87 12.86
CA LYS A 620 12.63 49.78 14.31
C LYS A 620 12.72 48.35 14.91
N GLU A 621 13.86 47.88 15.46
CA GLU A 621 14.66 48.34 16.65
C GLU A 621 13.92 48.08 17.99
N ARG A 622 14.47 47.59 19.13
CA ARG A 622 15.79 47.12 19.69
C ARG A 622 15.47 46.32 21.01
N ALA A 623 16.33 45.60 21.77
CA ALA A 623 17.66 44.96 21.65
C ALA A 623 17.96 44.15 22.96
N HIS A 624 19.13 43.46 23.03
CA HIS A 624 19.82 42.92 24.25
C HIS A 624 19.21 41.70 24.99
N THR A 625 19.98 40.82 25.67
CA THR A 625 21.45 40.65 25.96
C THR A 625 21.75 39.15 26.22
N GLY A 626 22.85 38.56 25.70
CA GLY A 626 24.10 38.20 26.44
C GLY A 626 24.42 36.69 26.19
N ASP A 627 25.57 36.26 25.64
CA ASP A 627 26.93 36.08 26.23
C ASP A 627 26.95 34.91 27.27
N GLN A 628 27.77 33.84 27.29
CA GLN A 628 29.19 33.51 26.94
C GLN A 628 29.38 31.99 26.66
N SER A 629 30.56 31.35 26.39
CA SER A 629 31.83 31.65 25.68
C SER A 629 32.68 30.33 25.54
N GLY A 630 33.86 30.34 24.87
CA GLY A 630 34.86 29.24 24.81
C GLY A 630 34.60 28.12 23.76
N SER A 631 35.43 27.77 22.75
CA SER A 631 36.90 27.69 22.56
C SER A 631 37.55 26.51 23.32
N ASN A 632 38.46 25.66 22.78
CA ASN A 632 39.23 25.68 21.52
C ASN A 632 39.84 24.29 21.14
N GLY A 633 40.16 24.06 19.85
CA GLY A 633 41.25 23.20 19.30
C GLY A 633 41.33 21.67 19.60
N GLY A 634 41.96 20.81 18.76
CA GLY A 634 42.49 21.01 17.40
C GLY A 634 43.37 19.84 16.87
N SER A 635 43.36 19.63 15.55
CA SER A 635 44.41 19.03 14.65
C SER A 635 45.12 17.70 15.00
N ALA A 636 44.94 16.64 14.18
CA ALA A 636 45.84 16.20 13.07
C ALA A 636 46.89 15.14 13.51
N SER A 637 47.52 14.28 12.67
CA SER A 637 47.68 14.23 11.20
C SER A 637 47.88 12.78 10.68
N LYS A 638 47.95 12.56 9.35
CA LYS A 638 48.20 11.26 8.66
C LYS A 638 49.65 11.11 8.18
N ARG A 639 50.15 9.86 8.07
CA ARG A 639 51.14 9.28 7.10
C ARG A 639 51.57 7.85 7.58
N SER A 640 52.07 6.88 6.80
CA SER A 640 51.98 6.54 5.35
C SER A 640 52.83 5.29 5.01
N VAL A 641 52.40 4.49 4.01
CA VAL A 641 53.22 3.60 3.11
C VAL A 641 53.70 2.21 3.63
N GLU A 642 53.90 1.31 2.65
CA GLU A 642 54.01 -0.17 2.66
C GLU A 642 55.46 -0.73 2.72
N ILE A 643 55.62 -2.06 2.91
CA ILE A 643 56.32 -3.03 2.00
C ILE A 643 56.40 -4.46 2.63
N SER A 644 56.71 -5.48 1.82
CA SER A 644 56.27 -6.90 1.87
C SER A 644 57.29 -8.00 2.21
N LYS A 645 56.77 -9.20 2.60
CA LYS A 645 57.22 -10.64 2.42
C LYS A 645 56.77 -11.51 3.64
N SER A 646 56.47 -12.82 3.59
CA SER A 646 56.50 -13.89 2.56
C SER A 646 55.66 -15.15 2.96
N ARG A 647 55.17 -15.93 1.97
CA ARG A 647 54.79 -17.38 1.90
C ARG A 647 54.74 -18.24 3.21
N GLU A 648 53.60 -18.85 3.61
CA GLU A 648 52.93 -20.14 3.16
C GLU A 648 53.21 -21.32 4.15
N PRO A 649 52.41 -22.43 4.24
CA PRO A 649 50.96 -22.49 4.51
C PRO A 649 50.52 -23.65 5.47
N GLN A 650 49.63 -23.42 6.46
CA GLN A 650 48.88 -24.52 7.13
C GLN A 650 47.45 -24.10 7.54
N ASN A 651 46.52 -25.06 7.40
CA ASN A 651 45.11 -25.06 7.86
C ASN A 651 45.03 -25.88 9.19
N PRO A 652 43.89 -26.04 9.92
CA PRO A 652 42.55 -25.45 9.79
C PRO A 652 41.94 -24.96 11.15
N HIS A 653 40.61 -24.76 11.17
CA HIS A 653 39.70 -24.54 12.32
C HIS A 653 39.57 -23.12 12.94
N ALA A 654 38.32 -22.63 12.97
CA ALA A 654 37.83 -21.72 14.01
C ALA A 654 36.30 -21.85 14.18
N VAL A 655 35.88 -22.57 15.23
CA VAL A 655 34.69 -22.21 16.01
C VAL A 655 35.17 -21.19 17.05
N VAL A 656 34.41 -20.13 17.37
CA VAL A 656 34.26 -19.58 18.74
C VAL A 656 33.39 -18.29 18.79
N ARG A 657 32.39 -18.37 19.68
CA ARG A 657 31.76 -17.36 20.57
C ARG A 657 31.89 -15.85 20.29
N MET A 658 30.80 -15.15 20.63
CA MET A 658 30.85 -13.83 21.29
C MET A 658 30.08 -13.85 22.62
N ARG A 659 30.66 -13.19 23.63
CA ARG A 659 30.22 -12.87 25.00
C ARG A 659 31.19 -11.76 25.46
N ASP A 660 30.87 -10.78 26.31
CA ASP A 660 29.63 -10.27 26.90
C ASP A 660 29.95 -8.87 27.49
N GLY A 661 28.94 -8.05 27.84
CA GLY A 661 29.12 -6.83 28.68
C GLY A 661 28.74 -5.49 28.02
N THR A 662 27.58 -4.88 28.30
CA THR A 662 27.23 -3.98 29.45
C THR A 662 27.90 -2.58 29.39
N ALA A 663 27.23 -1.43 29.55
CA ALA A 663 25.86 -1.15 30.04
C ALA A 663 25.25 0.23 29.62
N GLN A 664 23.90 0.29 29.70
CA GLN A 664 23.03 1.39 30.22
C GLN A 664 22.74 2.74 29.50
N LEU A 665 21.42 3.08 29.58
CA LEU A 665 20.76 4.41 29.70
C LEU A 665 20.76 5.36 28.47
N LYS A 666 19.64 5.73 27.85
CA LYS A 666 18.39 6.32 28.43
C LYS A 666 17.26 6.35 27.39
N GLY A 667 16.01 6.11 27.80
CA GLY A 667 14.83 6.34 26.97
C GLY A 667 14.26 7.76 27.09
N LYS A 668 13.46 8.19 26.09
CA LYS A 668 12.52 9.32 26.17
C LYS A 668 11.20 9.00 25.46
N THR A 669 10.26 8.52 26.25
CA THR A 669 8.80 8.73 26.21
C THR A 669 8.10 9.14 24.90
N ALA A 670 7.17 8.26 24.50
CA ALA A 670 5.83 8.47 23.95
C ALA A 670 5.26 9.91 23.76
N PHE A 671 4.45 10.07 22.72
CA PHE A 671 3.48 11.16 22.56
C PHE A 671 2.06 10.62 22.30
N LEU A 672 1.16 10.87 23.26
CA LEU A 672 -0.30 10.86 23.08
C LEU A 672 -0.77 12.31 22.87
N PRO A 673 -1.69 12.61 21.93
CA PRO A 673 -2.23 13.95 21.77
C PRO A 673 -3.58 14.13 22.50
N ARG A 674 -3.62 14.90 23.58
CA ARG A 674 -4.87 15.55 24.03
C ARG A 674 -4.64 16.79 24.91
N ASN A 675 -4.87 17.97 24.34
CA ASN A 675 -5.76 19.02 24.89
C ASN A 675 -5.56 20.36 24.17
N VAL A 676 -6.52 20.73 23.32
CA VAL A 676 -6.79 22.13 22.98
C VAL A 676 -7.81 22.64 23.99
N ARG A 677 -7.49 23.71 24.73
CA ARG A 677 -8.50 24.45 25.51
C ARG A 677 -9.26 25.43 24.60
N PRO A 678 -10.57 25.64 24.81
CA PRO A 678 -11.41 26.44 23.93
C PRO A 678 -11.16 27.94 24.15
N ASN A 679 -11.38 28.74 23.11
CA ASN A 679 -11.42 30.20 23.23
C ASN A 679 -12.79 30.73 22.74
N LYS A 680 -13.30 31.74 23.44
CA LYS A 680 -14.71 32.18 23.38
C LYS A 680 -15.07 32.91 22.06
N PRO A 681 -16.30 32.79 21.56
CA PRO A 681 -16.87 33.74 20.60
C PRO A 681 -17.23 35.08 21.27
N LYS A 682 -17.35 36.15 20.46
CA LYS A 682 -17.88 37.46 20.89
C LYS A 682 -19.40 37.54 20.68
N ALA A 683 -20.03 38.36 21.51
CA ALA A 683 -21.46 38.61 21.67
C ALA A 683 -22.29 38.87 20.40
N ALA A 684 -23.55 38.44 20.47
CA ALA A 684 -24.74 39.11 19.94
C ALA A 684 -25.92 38.87 20.93
N ASP A 685 -26.93 39.72 20.84
CA ASP A 685 -27.98 40.12 21.79
C ASP A 685 -28.82 39.11 22.63
N GLU A 686 -29.32 39.69 23.74
CA GLU A 686 -30.65 39.56 24.40
C GLU A 686 -31.17 38.24 25.01
N GLY A 687 -31.90 38.38 26.13
CA GLY A 687 -32.81 37.38 26.72
C GLY A 687 -32.45 36.90 28.13
N ASP A 688 -33.06 37.49 29.17
CA ASP A 688 -32.99 37.00 30.56
C ASP A 688 -34.10 35.96 30.80
N ASP A 689 -33.74 34.74 31.23
CA ASP A 689 -34.70 33.79 31.80
C ASP A 689 -33.99 32.78 32.71
N LYS A 690 -34.45 32.67 33.97
CA LYS A 690 -33.82 31.80 34.98
C LYS A 690 -34.25 30.34 34.82
N PRO A 691 -33.34 29.37 35.02
CA PRO A 691 -33.68 27.96 34.90
C PRO A 691 -34.64 27.49 36.00
N LYS A 692 -35.60 26.66 35.59
CA LYS A 692 -36.69 26.12 36.43
C LYS A 692 -36.19 25.10 37.46
N SER A 693 -36.91 25.00 38.58
CA SER A 693 -36.59 24.10 39.69
C SER A 693 -36.74 22.62 39.32
N ASN A 694 -35.91 21.76 39.94
CA ASN A 694 -35.95 20.31 39.81
C ASN A 694 -37.31 19.66 40.15
N GLU A 695 -38.18 20.38 40.85
CA GLU A 695 -39.53 19.94 41.20
C GLU A 695 -40.52 20.03 40.01
N GLU A 696 -40.32 20.96 39.08
CA GLU A 696 -41.06 20.98 37.81
C GLU A 696 -40.60 19.85 36.88
N PHE A 697 -39.30 19.55 36.85
CA PHE A 697 -38.75 18.42 36.07
C PHE A 697 -39.31 17.05 36.50
N ARG A 698 -39.61 16.86 37.79
CA ARG A 698 -40.20 15.61 38.29
C ARG A 698 -41.66 15.41 37.90
N LYS A 699 -42.42 16.50 37.64
CA LYS A 699 -43.81 16.41 37.17
C LYS A 699 -43.94 16.09 35.68
N LEU A 700 -42.87 16.26 34.90
CA LEU A 700 -42.84 15.97 33.46
C LEU A 700 -42.59 14.50 33.10
N PHE A 701 -42.33 13.63 34.07
CA PHE A 701 -42.06 12.19 33.86
C PHE A 701 -43.04 11.24 34.57
N ILE A 702 -44.11 11.77 35.18
CA ILE A 702 -45.19 10.98 35.79
C ILE A 702 -46.53 11.67 35.49
N SER A 703 -47.05 11.47 34.27
CA SER A 703 -48.47 11.64 33.90
C SER A 703 -48.71 10.85 32.60
N ASP A 704 -49.48 9.77 32.69
CA ASP A 704 -50.13 8.95 31.65
C ASP A 704 -49.47 8.79 30.26
#